data_AF-A0A972Y7I1-F1
#
_entry.id   AF-A0A972Y7I1-F1
#
_cell.length_a   1.000
_cell.length_b   1.000
_cell.length_c   1.000
_cell.angle_alpha   90.00
_cell.angle_beta   90.00
_cell.angle_gamma   90.00
#
_symmetry.space_group_name_H-M   'P 1'
#
loop_
_entity.id
_entity.type
_entity.pdbx_description
1 polymer ?
#
loop_
_entity_poly.entity_id
_entity_poly.type
_entity_poly.pdbx_seq_one_letter_code
_entity_poly.pdbx_strand_id
1 'polypeptide(L)'
;MKFNSLKIFIPICLLVQSIFGQVNSPYLKNITTEDGLVSNTVHVIYQDNLGYIWFGTDNGVSRFDGYEFVNFSIESGLLDFDIIAIKEDDQGRVLLLSSEDNIFSYYKGEMTQFESSLTVSNMFSVNTNTGSADNSLNATEEVVSSISDYEGSYWFSTVNNDGVYYLPIYPNVEVNLLLVNKIRGLTLFNDELIVGEENECYFLDKKEKFTTSNTEIKEPVFIEDKLYLNSKFIYSHNGKLVNPSISSNDVLIVDEKLYVISDNKVIEVHPKNKKATQLSVSPTTGIHALGLNLNNEVLLATDNGLYHLDNSNRFVKKEIASEFLNREIIAIGYNKSTSLVALTKRYGLVFEKDGTIQTLKIDDKLKPNQIKDFYIDKNNHIWLKTIIGLYQINERLQFVRKYTTKNGLLANNILDVEILGERAYVVTENGLNSIDYNNFDNDTIPLKIHIPYIRLDNDKVEFPKRNIEIDPQYSYLTISFTGINYKASSDIHYQYKINGIHDEWIDAKEKKVQFTSLPPSGDYVFEVKAHNGDGVWSEPYRLNMTFLSPFYKTAWFIIGMTLLSILIVWFIVRTLYKRKVKTQKLRADLLQLEGKALQSQMNPHFVFNALNSIQSFIATGDTFNSEIYLAKFSELLRKTLNNSRENTIELSKEIEVLKMYLELEKMRFGDRLDYEISVDNDVETDLVKIPPMLIQPFIENAILHGISPKQGGGKVSLTIKNENLESIQCIILDDGVGRSEAKNNGHVSLGTKIVQKRLSILGG
;
A
#
# COMPACT_ATOMS: atom_id res chain seq x y z
N MET A 1 -16.60 35.95 -9.69
CA MET A 1 -17.95 36.54 -9.50
C MET A 1 -18.96 35.41 -9.35
N LYS A 2 -20.10 35.61 -8.66
CA LYS A 2 -21.20 34.61 -8.68
C LYS A 2 -22.00 34.79 -9.98
N PHE A 3 -21.95 33.82 -10.88
CA PHE A 3 -22.79 33.80 -12.08
C PHE A 3 -24.22 33.32 -11.74
N ASN A 4 -25.22 33.93 -12.37
CA ASN A 4 -26.64 33.59 -12.20
C ASN A 4 -27.02 32.38 -13.06
N SER A 5 -26.54 31.19 -12.70
CA SER A 5 -26.80 29.93 -13.43
C SER A 5 -28.30 29.64 -13.65
N LEU A 6 -29.16 30.05 -12.72
CA LEU A 6 -30.60 29.78 -12.76
C LEU A 6 -31.36 30.38 -13.97
N LYS A 7 -30.76 31.32 -14.73
CA LYS A 7 -31.39 31.89 -15.94
C LYS A 7 -31.02 31.18 -17.24
N ILE A 8 -30.06 30.25 -17.22
CA ILE A 8 -29.58 29.52 -18.41
C ILE A 8 -30.30 28.15 -18.55
N PHE A 9 -30.92 27.66 -17.47
CA PHE A 9 -31.60 26.35 -17.42
C PHE A 9 -32.76 26.21 -18.43
N ILE A 10 -33.56 27.27 -18.61
CA ILE A 10 -34.75 27.27 -19.47
C ILE A 10 -34.42 27.12 -20.97
N PRO A 11 -33.51 27.92 -21.58
CA PRO A 11 -33.16 27.74 -22.99
C PRO A 11 -32.45 26.42 -23.31
N ILE A 12 -31.74 25.80 -22.36
CA ILE A 12 -31.09 24.50 -22.59
C ILE A 12 -32.11 23.37 -22.76
N CYS A 13 -33.18 23.31 -21.96
CA CYS A 13 -34.22 22.31 -22.16
C CYS A 13 -34.94 22.46 -23.52
N LEU A 14 -35.11 23.70 -24.01
CA LEU A 14 -35.66 23.96 -25.35
C LEU A 14 -34.70 23.52 -26.47
N LEU A 15 -33.38 23.67 -26.28
CA LEU A 15 -32.36 23.11 -27.17
C LEU A 15 -32.40 21.57 -27.18
N VAL A 16 -32.55 20.92 -26.02
CA VAL A 16 -32.68 19.45 -25.95
C VAL A 16 -33.96 18.96 -26.64
N GLN A 17 -35.06 19.71 -26.55
CA GLN A 17 -36.31 19.38 -27.26
C GLN A 17 -36.19 19.50 -28.79
N SER A 18 -35.41 20.46 -29.32
CA SER A 18 -35.15 20.52 -30.77
C SER A 18 -34.20 19.42 -31.25
N ILE A 19 -33.38 18.85 -30.36
CA ILE A 19 -32.48 17.73 -30.67
C ILE A 19 -33.27 16.43 -30.87
N PHE A 20 -34.02 15.95 -29.87
CA PHE A 20 -34.67 14.63 -29.95
C PHE A 20 -35.71 14.48 -31.08
N GLY A 21 -36.28 15.58 -31.59
CA GLY A 21 -37.24 15.53 -32.70
C GLY A 21 -36.65 15.21 -34.08
N GLN A 22 -35.34 15.40 -34.31
CA GLN A 22 -34.74 15.17 -35.64
C GLN A 22 -33.20 15.07 -35.68
N VAL A 23 -32.49 15.14 -34.55
CA VAL A 23 -31.04 15.40 -34.50
C VAL A 23 -30.36 14.52 -33.46
N ASN A 24 -29.42 13.66 -33.89
CA ASN A 24 -28.43 13.12 -32.96
C ASN A 24 -27.41 14.23 -32.67
N SER A 25 -27.45 14.83 -31.48
CA SER A 25 -26.41 15.77 -31.03
C SER A 25 -25.06 15.02 -30.94
N PRO A 26 -24.04 15.34 -31.74
CA PRO A 26 -22.86 14.46 -31.86
C PRO A 26 -21.92 14.46 -30.64
N TYR A 27 -22.23 15.24 -29.60
CA TYR A 27 -21.57 15.18 -28.29
C TYR A 27 -22.32 14.32 -27.27
N LEU A 28 -23.59 14.00 -27.52
CA LEU A 28 -24.44 13.28 -26.58
C LEU A 28 -24.07 11.79 -26.60
N LYS A 29 -23.27 11.36 -25.61
CA LYS A 29 -22.96 9.94 -25.44
C LYS A 29 -24.09 9.28 -24.64
N ASN A 30 -24.77 8.29 -25.21
CA ASN A 30 -25.55 7.35 -24.39
C ASN A 30 -24.61 6.31 -23.75
N ILE A 31 -24.91 5.90 -22.53
CA ILE A 31 -24.15 5.00 -21.68
C ILE A 31 -25.13 3.95 -21.16
N THR A 32 -24.85 2.69 -21.46
CA THR A 32 -25.78 1.56 -21.27
C THR A 32 -25.12 0.39 -20.53
N THR A 33 -25.85 -0.70 -20.33
CA THR A 33 -25.30 -1.98 -19.88
C THR A 33 -24.17 -2.52 -20.77
N GLU A 34 -24.10 -2.13 -22.05
CA GLU A 34 -22.96 -2.47 -22.93
C GLU A 34 -21.69 -1.70 -22.58
N ASP A 35 -21.79 -0.51 -21.98
CA ASP A 35 -20.67 0.27 -21.42
C ASP A 35 -20.24 -0.22 -20.02
N GLY A 36 -21.03 -1.09 -19.38
CA GLY A 36 -20.79 -1.62 -18.04
C GLY A 36 -21.72 -1.10 -16.94
N LEU A 37 -22.76 -0.33 -17.26
CA LEU A 37 -23.83 0.07 -16.32
C LEU A 37 -24.59 -1.18 -15.81
N VAL A 38 -25.12 -1.18 -14.57
CA VAL A 38 -25.81 -2.37 -14.01
C VAL A 38 -27.23 -2.59 -14.55
N SER A 39 -27.90 -1.52 -14.98
CA SER A 39 -29.18 -1.52 -15.69
C SER A 39 -29.39 -0.20 -16.43
N ASN A 40 -30.15 -0.21 -17.52
CA ASN A 40 -30.50 0.98 -18.28
C ASN A 40 -31.64 1.82 -17.63
N THR A 41 -32.35 1.25 -16.65
CA THR A 41 -33.36 1.97 -15.85
C THR A 41 -32.67 2.76 -14.75
N VAL A 42 -32.47 4.07 -14.92
CA VAL A 42 -31.71 4.89 -13.95
C VAL A 42 -32.61 5.92 -13.26
N HIS A 43 -32.95 5.64 -11.99
CA HIS A 43 -33.83 6.44 -11.15
C HIS A 43 -33.15 7.69 -10.58
N VAL A 44 -31.84 7.61 -10.29
CA VAL A 44 -31.11 8.72 -9.67
C VAL A 44 -29.66 8.78 -10.13
N ILE A 45 -29.19 10.00 -10.43
CA ILE A 45 -27.79 10.31 -10.69
C ILE A 45 -27.27 11.24 -9.58
N TYR A 46 -26.12 10.94 -9.01
CA TYR A 46 -25.50 11.72 -7.93
C TYR A 46 -23.98 11.79 -8.11
N GLN A 47 -23.35 12.91 -7.72
CA GLN A 47 -21.87 13.02 -7.69
C GLN A 47 -21.38 13.18 -6.25
N ASP A 48 -20.38 12.38 -5.88
CA ASP A 48 -19.74 12.47 -4.56
C ASP A 48 -18.59 13.51 -4.50
N ASN A 49 -18.14 13.82 -3.28
CA ASN A 49 -17.07 14.77 -3.02
C ASN A 49 -15.73 14.35 -3.64
N LEU A 50 -15.45 13.05 -3.77
CA LEU A 50 -14.27 12.53 -4.47
C LEU A 50 -14.36 12.74 -5.99
N GLY A 51 -15.58 12.84 -6.52
CA GLY A 51 -15.90 13.15 -7.91
C GLY A 51 -16.65 12.05 -8.65
N TYR A 52 -16.78 10.84 -8.09
CA TYR A 52 -17.46 9.73 -8.78
C TYR A 52 -18.92 10.08 -9.09
N ILE A 53 -19.41 9.65 -10.25
CA ILE A 53 -20.85 9.59 -10.51
C ILE A 53 -21.38 8.25 -9.99
N TRP A 54 -22.50 8.32 -9.30
CA TRP A 54 -23.27 7.19 -8.79
C TRP A 54 -24.63 7.16 -9.48
N PHE A 55 -25.02 5.98 -9.96
CA PHE A 55 -26.27 5.71 -10.67
C PHE A 55 -27.08 4.70 -9.86
N GLY A 56 -28.21 5.13 -9.29
CA GLY A 56 -29.21 4.26 -8.67
C GLY A 56 -30.18 3.76 -9.74
N THR A 57 -30.43 2.44 -9.74
CA THR A 57 -31.14 1.74 -10.82
C THR A 57 -32.15 0.74 -10.24
N ASP A 58 -32.98 0.14 -11.10
CA ASP A 58 -33.89 -0.97 -10.74
C ASP A 58 -33.16 -2.30 -10.39
N ASN A 59 -31.84 -2.38 -10.58
CA ASN A 59 -31.05 -3.61 -10.47
C ASN A 59 -29.74 -3.41 -9.67
N GLY A 60 -29.69 -2.42 -8.79
CA GLY A 60 -28.56 -2.09 -7.91
C GLY A 60 -27.99 -0.70 -8.16
N VAL A 61 -26.69 -0.53 -7.89
CA VAL A 61 -25.99 0.75 -8.03
C VAL A 61 -24.74 0.60 -8.88
N SER A 62 -24.53 1.54 -9.81
CA SER A 62 -23.27 1.64 -10.58
C SER A 62 -22.48 2.88 -10.15
N ARG A 63 -21.18 2.76 -9.94
CA ARG A 63 -20.27 3.91 -9.68
C ARG A 63 -19.24 4.04 -10.79
N PHE A 64 -19.04 5.25 -11.30
CA PHE A 64 -18.19 5.54 -12.46
C PHE A 64 -17.11 6.60 -12.18
N ASP A 65 -15.85 6.27 -12.50
CA ASP A 65 -14.67 7.15 -12.26
C ASP A 65 -14.25 7.99 -13.48
N GLY A 66 -14.94 7.85 -14.62
CA GLY A 66 -14.54 8.40 -15.91
C GLY A 66 -14.00 7.33 -16.87
N TYR A 67 -13.59 6.17 -16.34
CA TYR A 67 -13.01 5.07 -17.11
C TYR A 67 -13.72 3.73 -16.88
N GLU A 68 -13.99 3.38 -15.61
CA GLU A 68 -14.48 2.06 -15.23
C GLU A 68 -15.75 2.15 -14.38
N PHE A 69 -16.68 1.21 -14.59
CA PHE A 69 -17.85 0.99 -13.74
C PHE A 69 -17.53 -0.02 -12.64
N VAL A 70 -17.96 0.30 -11.41
CA VAL A 70 -18.01 -0.63 -10.28
C VAL A 70 -19.47 -0.77 -9.87
N ASN A 71 -20.03 -1.97 -10.08
CA ASN A 71 -21.43 -2.26 -9.84
C ASN A 71 -21.61 -3.00 -8.52
N PHE A 72 -22.66 -2.64 -7.78
CA PHE A 72 -23.03 -3.20 -6.51
C PHE A 72 -24.43 -3.82 -6.60
N SER A 73 -24.55 -5.08 -6.20
CA SER A 73 -25.81 -5.86 -6.17
C SER A 73 -26.04 -6.43 -4.77
N ILE A 74 -27.07 -7.28 -4.58
CA ILE A 74 -27.26 -8.00 -3.31
C ILE A 74 -26.05 -8.87 -2.95
N GLU A 75 -25.34 -9.45 -3.92
CA GLU A 75 -24.08 -10.17 -3.67
C GLU A 75 -22.95 -9.28 -3.12
N SER A 76 -23.09 -7.95 -3.28
CA SER A 76 -22.19 -6.92 -2.76
C SER A 76 -22.61 -6.36 -1.38
N GLY A 77 -23.69 -6.87 -0.78
CA GLY A 77 -24.18 -6.43 0.54
C GLY A 77 -25.32 -5.40 0.50
N LEU A 78 -25.93 -5.12 -0.66
CA LEU A 78 -27.25 -4.50 -0.70
C LEU A 78 -28.31 -5.52 -0.19
N LEU A 79 -29.42 -5.03 0.38
CA LEU A 79 -30.56 -5.89 0.73
C LEU A 79 -31.72 -5.79 -0.28
N ASP A 80 -31.66 -4.80 -1.16
CA ASP A 80 -32.66 -4.46 -2.18
C ASP A 80 -31.92 -4.06 -3.46
N PHE A 81 -32.58 -4.23 -4.61
CA PHE A 81 -32.05 -3.88 -5.92
C PHE A 81 -32.49 -2.49 -6.39
N ASP A 82 -33.71 -2.05 -6.06
CA ASP A 82 -34.27 -0.80 -6.62
C ASP A 82 -33.85 0.43 -5.80
N ILE A 83 -32.93 1.24 -6.34
CA ILE A 83 -32.31 2.36 -5.63
C ILE A 83 -32.76 3.71 -6.21
N ILE A 84 -33.64 4.39 -5.45
CA ILE A 84 -34.39 5.57 -5.88
C ILE A 84 -33.78 6.92 -5.45
N ALA A 85 -32.90 6.94 -4.43
CA ALA A 85 -32.17 8.16 -4.05
C ALA A 85 -30.76 7.87 -3.52
N ILE A 86 -29.83 8.80 -3.77
CA ILE A 86 -28.42 8.74 -3.34
C ILE A 86 -28.01 10.09 -2.75
N LYS A 87 -27.28 10.08 -1.63
CA LYS A 87 -26.81 11.30 -0.94
C LYS A 87 -25.59 11.04 -0.05
N GLU A 88 -24.55 11.86 -0.14
CA GLU A 88 -23.40 11.80 0.76
C GLU A 88 -23.66 12.54 2.10
N ASP A 89 -23.07 12.05 3.19
CA ASP A 89 -23.07 12.71 4.51
C ASP A 89 -21.75 13.45 4.84
N ASP A 90 -21.75 14.24 5.91
CA ASP A 90 -20.59 15.02 6.38
C ASP A 90 -19.35 14.17 6.75
N GLN A 91 -19.46 12.84 6.76
CA GLN A 91 -18.37 11.89 7.07
C GLN A 91 -17.79 11.21 5.82
N GLY A 92 -18.33 11.51 4.64
CA GLY A 92 -17.97 10.87 3.37
C GLY A 92 -18.60 9.49 3.18
N ARG A 93 -19.78 9.24 3.77
CA ARG A 93 -20.58 8.02 3.54
C ARG A 93 -21.61 8.31 2.47
N VAL A 94 -21.66 7.48 1.43
CA VAL A 94 -22.70 7.58 0.40
C VAL A 94 -23.90 6.76 0.87
N LEU A 95 -24.97 7.45 1.24
CA LEU A 95 -26.24 6.86 1.63
C LEU A 95 -27.07 6.56 0.38
N LEU A 96 -27.66 5.37 0.34
CA LEU A 96 -28.51 4.86 -0.73
C LEU A 96 -29.88 4.56 -0.11
N LEU A 97 -30.97 4.98 -0.75
CA LEU A 97 -32.35 4.70 -0.35
C LEU A 97 -33.01 3.81 -1.41
N SER A 98 -33.61 2.71 -0.97
CA SER A 98 -34.39 1.81 -1.84
C SER A 98 -35.89 2.14 -1.86
N SER A 99 -36.63 1.57 -2.80
CA SER A 99 -38.08 1.76 -2.87
C SER A 99 -38.87 1.05 -1.76
N GLU A 100 -38.27 0.06 -1.07
CA GLU A 100 -38.78 -0.50 0.19
C GLU A 100 -38.39 0.32 1.45
N ASP A 101 -38.05 1.61 1.31
CA ASP A 101 -37.58 2.52 2.39
C ASP A 101 -36.28 2.06 3.11
N ASN A 102 -35.56 1.05 2.59
CA ASN A 102 -34.29 0.60 3.17
C ASN A 102 -33.18 1.63 2.91
N ILE A 103 -32.38 1.95 3.95
CA ILE A 103 -31.17 2.76 3.79
C ILE A 103 -29.92 1.88 3.89
N PHE A 104 -29.05 2.00 2.89
CA PHE A 104 -27.69 1.46 2.91
C PHE A 104 -26.68 2.60 3.00
N SER A 105 -25.50 2.34 3.57
CA SER A 105 -24.36 3.25 3.52
C SER A 105 -23.17 2.55 2.91
N TYR A 106 -22.64 3.09 1.81
CA TYR A 106 -21.32 2.74 1.31
C TYR A 106 -20.25 3.56 2.03
N TYR A 107 -19.27 2.87 2.62
CA TYR A 107 -18.12 3.54 3.23
C TYR A 107 -16.86 2.66 3.18
N LYS A 108 -15.76 3.23 2.70
CA LYS A 108 -14.43 2.59 2.66
C LYS A 108 -14.36 1.21 1.98
N GLY A 109 -15.20 0.98 0.97
CA GLY A 109 -15.28 -0.29 0.25
C GLY A 109 -16.44 -1.19 0.69
N GLU A 110 -16.99 -0.98 1.88
CA GLU A 110 -18.04 -1.81 2.46
C GLU A 110 -19.43 -1.20 2.24
N MET A 111 -20.40 -2.04 1.83
CA MET A 111 -21.83 -1.75 1.93
C MET A 111 -22.35 -2.26 3.26
N THR A 112 -23.06 -1.41 4.01
CA THR A 112 -23.72 -1.81 5.27
C THR A 112 -25.12 -1.24 5.36
N GLN A 113 -26.06 -1.97 5.96
CA GLN A 113 -27.37 -1.43 6.32
C GLN A 113 -27.22 -0.29 7.34
N PHE A 114 -27.97 0.80 7.15
CA PHE A 114 -27.88 2.00 7.97
C PHE A 114 -29.10 2.13 8.88
N GLU A 115 -28.99 1.66 10.13
CA GLU A 115 -30.05 1.81 11.14
C GLU A 115 -30.22 3.28 11.56
N SER A 116 -31.13 4.00 10.90
CA SER A 116 -31.56 5.34 11.31
C SER A 116 -32.62 5.28 12.41
N SER A 117 -32.36 5.91 13.55
CA SER A 117 -33.38 6.17 14.59
C SER A 117 -34.20 7.44 14.33
N LEU A 118 -34.01 8.10 13.19
CA LEU A 118 -34.68 9.33 12.77
C LEU A 118 -35.51 9.08 11.50
N THR A 119 -36.67 9.74 11.39
CA THR A 119 -37.61 9.56 10.28
C THR A 119 -36.95 9.88 8.93
N VAL A 120 -36.84 8.85 8.08
CA VAL A 120 -36.16 8.79 6.78
C VAL A 120 -36.45 10.01 5.90
N SER A 121 -37.71 10.46 5.89
CA SER A 121 -38.18 11.61 5.12
C SER A 121 -37.34 12.88 5.33
N ASN A 122 -36.83 13.16 6.52
CA ASN A 122 -36.10 14.41 6.80
C ASN A 122 -34.65 14.42 6.29
N MET A 123 -34.05 13.25 5.96
CA MET A 123 -32.67 13.20 5.43
C MET A 123 -32.63 13.42 3.91
N PHE A 124 -33.62 12.90 3.18
CA PHE A 124 -33.68 12.97 1.72
C PHE A 124 -34.56 14.11 1.16
N SER A 125 -35.49 14.69 1.93
CA SER A 125 -36.40 15.78 1.49
C SER A 125 -35.77 17.16 1.25
N VAL A 126 -34.46 17.22 1.00
CA VAL A 126 -33.77 18.44 0.55
C VAL A 126 -33.18 18.18 -0.83
N ASN A 127 -33.72 18.90 -1.83
CA ASN A 127 -33.42 18.84 -3.26
C ASN A 127 -34.13 17.76 -4.10
N THR A 128 -35.42 17.48 -3.84
CA THR A 128 -36.34 17.26 -4.97
C THR A 128 -36.53 18.60 -5.70
N ASN A 129 -35.58 18.95 -6.57
CA ASN A 129 -35.72 20.08 -7.50
C ASN A 129 -36.63 19.69 -8.67
N THR A 130 -37.84 19.24 -8.36
CA THR A 130 -39.01 19.36 -9.23
C THR A 130 -39.38 20.84 -9.32
N GLY A 131 -38.51 21.61 -9.99
CA GLY A 131 -38.74 23.01 -10.29
C GLY A 131 -40.07 23.12 -11.01
N SER A 132 -41.03 23.79 -10.39
CA SER A 132 -42.43 23.78 -10.84
C SER A 132 -42.53 24.25 -12.28
N ALA A 133 -42.80 23.31 -13.18
CA ALA A 133 -43.01 23.56 -14.60
C ALA A 133 -44.20 24.53 -14.76
N ASP A 134 -43.92 25.81 -15.01
CA ASP A 134 -44.96 26.81 -15.20
C ASP A 134 -45.77 26.44 -16.46
N ASN A 135 -47.10 26.56 -16.39
CA ASN A 135 -48.08 25.75 -17.15
C ASN A 135 -48.11 26.01 -18.68
N SER A 136 -47.03 25.62 -19.34
CA SER A 136 -46.74 25.80 -20.77
C SER A 136 -45.82 24.70 -21.34
N LEU A 137 -45.24 23.86 -20.48
CA LEU A 137 -44.44 22.68 -20.83
C LEU A 137 -45.32 21.51 -21.29
N ASN A 138 -45.88 21.62 -22.49
CA ASN A 138 -46.37 20.46 -23.25
C ASN A 138 -45.17 19.69 -23.85
N ALA A 139 -44.34 19.12 -22.99
CA ALA A 139 -43.33 18.15 -23.35
C ALA A 139 -43.95 16.75 -23.22
N THR A 140 -43.93 15.96 -24.30
CA THR A 140 -44.17 14.52 -24.23
C THR A 140 -42.82 13.81 -24.10
N GLU A 141 -42.74 12.88 -23.16
CA GLU A 141 -41.53 12.20 -22.66
C GLU A 141 -40.74 12.99 -21.60
N GLU A 142 -40.42 12.32 -20.48
CA GLU A 142 -40.00 12.92 -19.21
C GLU A 142 -38.54 12.53 -18.85
N VAL A 143 -37.83 13.46 -18.22
CA VAL A 143 -36.48 13.26 -17.67
C VAL A 143 -36.61 12.81 -16.21
N VAL A 144 -35.99 11.69 -15.85
CA VAL A 144 -36.11 11.06 -14.53
C VAL A 144 -35.15 11.70 -13.53
N SER A 145 -33.88 11.85 -13.91
CA SER A 145 -32.85 12.44 -13.07
C SER A 145 -31.84 13.22 -13.89
N SER A 146 -31.23 14.26 -13.32
CA SER A 146 -30.14 15.00 -13.97
C SER A 146 -29.24 15.73 -12.96
N ILE A 147 -27.94 15.84 -13.29
CA ILE A 147 -26.95 16.62 -12.55
C ILE A 147 -25.96 17.33 -13.50
N SER A 148 -25.32 18.39 -12.99
CA SER A 148 -24.05 18.88 -13.53
C SER A 148 -22.89 18.30 -12.73
N ASP A 149 -21.87 17.76 -13.40
CA ASP A 149 -20.63 17.34 -12.74
C ASP A 149 -19.69 18.52 -12.41
N TYR A 150 -18.63 18.24 -11.63
CA TYR A 150 -17.62 19.22 -11.25
C TYR A 150 -16.81 19.81 -12.43
N GLU A 151 -16.86 19.19 -13.62
CA GLU A 151 -16.25 19.70 -14.85
C GLU A 151 -17.21 20.63 -15.62
N GLY A 152 -18.45 20.78 -15.15
CA GLY A 152 -19.51 21.59 -15.73
C GLY A 152 -20.32 20.89 -16.82
N SER A 153 -20.13 19.57 -17.02
CA SER A 153 -20.86 18.77 -18.01
C SER A 153 -22.15 18.21 -17.41
N TYR A 154 -23.12 17.79 -18.25
CA TYR A 154 -24.40 17.28 -17.78
C TYR A 154 -24.54 15.76 -17.93
N TRP A 155 -25.23 15.15 -16.95
CA TRP A 155 -25.65 13.75 -16.94
C TRP A 155 -27.16 13.70 -16.73
N PHE A 156 -27.89 12.90 -17.50
CA PHE A 156 -29.35 12.74 -17.33
C PHE A 156 -29.89 11.38 -17.80
N SER A 157 -31.01 10.94 -17.21
CA SER A 157 -31.73 9.71 -17.58
C SER A 157 -33.18 9.99 -18.03
N THR A 158 -33.73 9.12 -18.88
CA THR A 158 -35.09 9.24 -19.46
C THR A 158 -36.01 8.12 -18.96
N VAL A 159 -37.33 8.34 -19.03
CA VAL A 159 -38.35 7.32 -18.64
C VAL A 159 -38.33 6.07 -19.55
N ASN A 160 -37.70 6.14 -20.72
CA ASN A 160 -37.72 5.07 -21.72
C ASN A 160 -36.78 3.87 -21.40
N ASN A 161 -36.06 3.91 -20.28
CA ASN A 161 -35.03 2.93 -19.90
C ASN A 161 -33.90 2.77 -20.94
N ASP A 162 -33.49 3.89 -21.55
CA ASP A 162 -32.44 3.95 -22.57
C ASP A 162 -31.00 3.97 -22.00
N GLY A 163 -30.83 4.07 -20.67
CA GLY A 163 -29.54 4.26 -20.01
C GLY A 163 -29.34 5.69 -19.50
N VAL A 164 -28.10 6.20 -19.60
CA VAL A 164 -27.72 7.55 -19.17
C VAL A 164 -27.09 8.31 -20.31
N TYR A 165 -27.59 9.52 -20.55
CA TYR A 165 -26.99 10.46 -21.49
C TYR A 165 -25.99 11.38 -20.80
N TYR A 166 -24.78 11.44 -21.35
CA TYR A 166 -23.71 12.36 -20.98
C TYR A 166 -23.52 13.43 -22.06
N LEU A 167 -23.48 14.70 -21.65
CA LEU A 167 -23.27 15.86 -22.51
C LEU A 167 -22.06 16.67 -22.01
N PRO A 168 -20.86 16.50 -22.60
CA PRO A 168 -19.67 17.25 -22.23
C PRO A 168 -19.81 18.73 -22.61
N ILE A 169 -19.44 19.64 -21.70
CA ILE A 169 -19.46 21.08 -21.94
C ILE A 169 -18.04 21.65 -22.06
N TYR A 170 -17.79 22.33 -23.19
CA TYR A 170 -16.55 23.02 -23.51
C TYR A 170 -16.85 24.53 -23.51
N PRO A 171 -16.46 25.31 -22.48
CA PRO A 171 -16.88 26.71 -22.32
C PRO A 171 -16.57 27.63 -23.51
N ASN A 172 -15.54 27.29 -24.28
CA ASN A 172 -15.02 28.08 -25.40
C ASN A 172 -15.44 27.54 -26.79
N VAL A 173 -16.29 26.50 -26.85
CA VAL A 173 -16.85 25.98 -28.11
C VAL A 173 -18.36 25.80 -28.04
N GLU A 174 -19.06 26.43 -28.97
CA GLU A 174 -20.50 26.29 -29.14
C GLU A 174 -20.85 25.45 -30.37
N VAL A 175 -21.98 24.75 -30.25
CA VAL A 175 -22.48 23.78 -31.23
C VAL A 175 -23.65 24.40 -31.98
N ASN A 176 -23.49 24.64 -33.27
CA ASN A 176 -24.50 25.35 -34.05
C ASN A 176 -25.54 24.33 -34.59
N LEU A 177 -26.36 23.82 -33.67
CA LEU A 177 -27.34 22.75 -33.86
C LEU A 177 -28.43 23.03 -34.92
N LEU A 178 -28.50 24.26 -35.44
CA LEU A 178 -29.39 24.64 -36.54
C LEU A 178 -28.94 24.09 -37.91
N LEU A 179 -27.77 23.45 -38.00
CA LEU A 179 -27.16 22.97 -39.24
C LEU A 179 -26.89 21.45 -39.17
N VAL A 180 -27.97 20.68 -39.28
CA VAL A 180 -28.00 19.22 -39.17
C VAL A 180 -27.61 18.51 -40.49
N ASN A 181 -27.73 19.24 -41.61
CA ASN A 181 -27.46 18.76 -42.96
C ASN A 181 -25.99 18.95 -43.36
N LYS A 182 -25.62 18.39 -44.52
CA LYS A 182 -24.25 18.41 -45.05
C LYS A 182 -23.84 19.80 -45.55
N ILE A 183 -23.33 20.63 -44.64
CA ILE A 183 -22.69 21.91 -44.96
C ILE A 183 -21.59 21.69 -46.02
N ARG A 184 -21.65 22.46 -47.11
CA ARG A 184 -20.72 22.37 -48.25
C ARG A 184 -19.56 23.38 -48.17
N GLY A 185 -19.75 24.49 -47.45
CA GLY A 185 -18.69 25.47 -47.20
C GLY A 185 -19.13 26.65 -46.32
N LEU A 186 -18.15 27.48 -45.98
CA LEU A 186 -18.34 28.80 -45.34
C LEU A 186 -17.81 29.92 -46.23
N THR A 187 -18.30 31.14 -46.01
CA THR A 187 -17.66 32.37 -46.49
C THR A 187 -18.09 33.58 -45.65
N LEU A 188 -17.24 34.61 -45.59
CA LEU A 188 -17.51 35.88 -44.91
C LEU A 188 -17.85 36.99 -45.92
N PHE A 189 -18.95 37.73 -45.70
CA PHE A 189 -19.33 38.88 -46.52
C PHE A 189 -19.85 40.03 -45.64
N ASN A 190 -19.31 41.24 -45.79
CA ASN A 190 -19.65 42.42 -44.97
C ASN A 190 -19.60 42.20 -43.44
N ASP A 191 -18.75 41.27 -42.98
CA ASP A 191 -18.67 40.74 -41.62
C ASP A 191 -19.97 40.05 -41.11
N GLU A 192 -20.76 39.49 -42.02
CA GLU A 192 -21.75 38.43 -41.75
C GLU A 192 -21.18 37.11 -42.25
N LEU A 193 -21.40 36.01 -41.51
CA LEU A 193 -20.98 34.67 -41.93
C LEU A 193 -22.11 34.01 -42.71
N ILE A 194 -21.79 33.46 -43.89
CA ILE A 194 -22.72 32.70 -44.72
C ILE A 194 -22.35 31.22 -44.63
N VAL A 195 -23.34 30.38 -44.31
CA VAL A 195 -23.21 28.92 -44.27
C VAL A 195 -23.95 28.34 -45.47
N GLY A 196 -23.22 27.65 -46.35
CA GLY A 196 -23.78 27.02 -47.56
C GLY A 196 -24.14 25.55 -47.32
N GLU A 197 -25.40 25.19 -47.53
CA GLU A 197 -25.90 23.82 -47.44
C GLU A 197 -26.01 23.17 -48.84
N GLU A 198 -26.75 22.06 -48.99
CA GLU A 198 -26.88 21.38 -50.29
C GLU A 198 -27.89 22.06 -51.23
N ASN A 199 -28.94 22.71 -50.69
CA ASN A 199 -29.92 23.47 -51.47
C ASN A 199 -30.23 24.87 -50.91
N GLU A 200 -29.86 25.17 -49.66
CA GLU A 200 -30.18 26.41 -48.94
C GLU A 200 -28.92 27.13 -48.42
N CYS A 201 -29.09 28.36 -47.94
CA CYS A 201 -28.03 29.11 -47.26
C CYS A 201 -28.57 29.92 -46.06
N TYR A 202 -27.73 30.04 -45.05
CA TYR A 202 -28.05 30.67 -43.77
C TYR A 202 -27.09 31.84 -43.49
N PHE A 203 -27.62 32.94 -42.97
CA PHE A 203 -26.89 34.15 -42.61
C PHE A 203 -26.77 34.24 -41.10
N LEU A 204 -25.55 34.40 -40.60
CA LEU A 204 -25.27 34.63 -39.18
C LEU A 204 -24.81 36.08 -38.98
N ASP A 205 -25.63 36.88 -38.29
CA ASP A 205 -25.29 38.27 -37.96
C ASP A 205 -24.28 38.36 -36.80
N LYS A 206 -23.79 39.58 -36.52
CA LYS A 206 -22.90 39.88 -35.38
C LYS A 206 -23.55 39.71 -33.99
N LYS A 207 -24.75 39.11 -33.91
CA LYS A 207 -25.47 38.74 -32.68
C LYS A 207 -25.83 37.25 -32.68
N GLU A 208 -25.16 36.47 -33.54
CA GLU A 208 -25.27 35.02 -33.65
C GLU A 208 -26.69 34.53 -33.98
N LYS A 209 -27.49 35.36 -34.66
CA LYS A 209 -28.80 34.94 -35.18
C LYS A 209 -28.72 34.44 -36.61
N PHE A 210 -29.00 33.15 -36.78
CA PHE A 210 -29.27 32.54 -38.07
C PHE A 210 -30.58 33.09 -38.68
N THR A 211 -30.49 33.54 -39.92
CA THR A 211 -31.63 33.94 -40.77
C THR A 211 -31.61 33.10 -42.05
N THR A 212 -32.76 32.53 -42.44
CA THR A 212 -32.88 31.67 -43.63
C THR A 212 -33.12 32.49 -44.91
N SER A 213 -32.65 31.96 -46.04
CA SER A 213 -33.07 32.40 -47.38
C SER A 213 -33.56 31.21 -48.20
N ASN A 214 -34.89 31.09 -48.33
CA ASN A 214 -35.58 30.02 -49.07
C ASN A 214 -35.43 30.14 -50.61
N THR A 215 -34.20 30.35 -51.09
CA THR A 215 -33.86 30.38 -52.51
C THR A 215 -33.09 29.11 -52.87
N GLU A 216 -33.75 28.19 -53.57
CA GLU A 216 -33.13 26.98 -54.13
C GLU A 216 -32.07 27.37 -55.19
N ILE A 217 -30.78 27.17 -54.91
CA ILE A 217 -29.67 27.69 -55.75
C ILE A 217 -29.16 26.62 -56.73
N LYS A 218 -29.26 26.87 -58.05
CA LYS A 218 -28.85 25.90 -59.10
C LYS A 218 -27.74 26.35 -60.07
N GLU A 219 -27.70 27.62 -60.51
CA GLU A 219 -26.57 28.17 -61.33
C GLU A 219 -26.33 29.68 -61.06
N PRO A 220 -25.13 30.11 -60.61
CA PRO A 220 -24.92 31.54 -60.30
C PRO A 220 -23.50 32.16 -60.54
N VAL A 221 -23.35 33.27 -61.32
CA VAL A 221 -22.19 34.24 -61.26
C VAL A 221 -22.50 35.67 -61.82
N PHE A 222 -22.63 36.73 -60.98
CA PHE A 222 -22.69 38.17 -61.38
C PHE A 222 -21.86 39.09 -60.39
N ILE A 223 -21.87 40.45 -60.53
CA ILE A 223 -21.12 41.49 -59.73
C ILE A 223 -22.01 42.73 -59.44
N GLU A 224 -21.48 43.71 -58.68
CA GLU A 224 -22.13 44.83 -57.95
C GLU A 224 -22.78 44.31 -56.67
N ASP A 225 -24.02 44.66 -56.34
CA ASP A 225 -24.68 44.20 -55.09
C ASP A 225 -24.87 42.67 -55.00
N LYS A 226 -24.39 41.88 -55.98
CA LYS A 226 -24.53 40.43 -56.03
C LYS A 226 -23.24 39.66 -56.31
N LEU A 227 -22.94 38.68 -55.44
CA LEU A 227 -22.02 37.57 -55.70
C LEU A 227 -22.75 36.21 -55.49
N TYR A 228 -22.06 35.12 -55.83
CA TYR A 228 -22.66 33.93 -56.44
C TYR A 228 -21.62 32.78 -56.60
N LEU A 229 -22.00 31.48 -56.54
CA LEU A 229 -21.04 30.34 -56.68
C LEU A 229 -21.64 28.95 -57.04
N ASN A 230 -20.81 28.12 -57.67
CA ASN A 230 -20.63 26.67 -57.41
C ASN A 230 -19.11 26.42 -57.53
N SER A 231 -18.32 26.27 -56.46
CA SER A 231 -18.31 25.10 -55.55
C SER A 231 -18.93 25.24 -54.15
N LYS A 232 -19.17 26.47 -53.64
CA LYS A 232 -19.55 26.68 -52.20
C LYS A 232 -20.75 27.59 -51.91
N PHE A 233 -21.48 28.02 -52.94
CA PHE A 233 -22.72 28.85 -52.90
C PHE A 233 -22.62 30.24 -52.24
N ILE A 234 -23.15 31.27 -52.92
CA ILE A 234 -23.32 32.65 -52.42
C ILE A 234 -24.65 33.22 -52.95
N TYR A 235 -25.29 34.07 -52.16
CA TYR A 235 -26.60 34.72 -52.39
C TYR A 235 -26.46 36.26 -52.46
N SER A 236 -27.54 36.98 -52.84
CA SER A 236 -27.61 38.43 -52.62
C SER A 236 -29.00 39.09 -52.80
N HIS A 237 -29.13 40.38 -52.44
CA HIS A 237 -30.26 41.30 -52.67
C HIS A 237 -30.29 41.94 -54.10
N ASN A 238 -31.46 42.30 -54.66
CA ASN A 238 -31.63 42.98 -55.98
C ASN A 238 -31.26 42.20 -57.27
N GLY A 239 -32.06 41.21 -57.70
CA GLY A 239 -31.70 40.25 -58.77
C GLY A 239 -31.73 40.71 -60.24
N LYS A 240 -30.65 40.53 -61.02
CA LYS A 240 -30.65 40.65 -62.50
C LYS A 240 -29.51 39.87 -63.21
N LEU A 241 -29.87 38.96 -64.14
CA LEU A 241 -29.02 37.86 -64.61
C LEU A 241 -27.78 38.19 -65.46
N VAL A 242 -26.67 37.51 -65.15
CA VAL A 242 -25.51 37.18 -66.03
C VAL A 242 -25.36 35.66 -66.03
N ASN A 243 -25.11 35.04 -67.19
CA ASN A 243 -25.08 33.58 -67.34
C ASN A 243 -23.66 33.06 -67.58
N PRO A 244 -23.14 32.23 -66.66
CA PRO A 244 -22.20 31.17 -67.01
C PRO A 244 -22.54 29.83 -66.32
N SER A 245 -23.05 28.86 -67.09
CA SER A 245 -23.25 27.46 -66.66
C SER A 245 -21.91 26.72 -66.48
N ILE A 246 -21.19 27.04 -65.40
CA ILE A 246 -19.81 26.59 -65.13
C ILE A 246 -19.73 26.03 -63.71
N SER A 247 -19.54 24.71 -63.58
CA SER A 247 -19.23 24.06 -62.30
C SER A 247 -17.75 24.27 -61.98
N SER A 248 -17.41 24.96 -60.90
CA SER A 248 -16.02 25.23 -60.53
C SER A 248 -15.55 24.39 -59.34
N ASN A 249 -14.22 24.24 -59.22
CA ASN A 249 -13.57 23.69 -58.04
C ASN A 249 -13.18 24.82 -57.07
N ASP A 250 -12.61 25.90 -57.61
CA ASP A 250 -12.03 27.02 -56.87
C ASP A 250 -12.14 28.35 -57.66
N VAL A 251 -12.18 29.47 -56.94
CA VAL A 251 -12.55 30.81 -57.44
C VAL A 251 -11.73 31.91 -56.77
N LEU A 252 -11.07 32.76 -57.57
CA LEU A 252 -10.32 33.94 -57.12
C LEU A 252 -10.89 35.23 -57.72
N ILE A 253 -10.94 36.30 -56.92
CA ILE A 253 -11.38 37.65 -57.34
C ILE A 253 -10.20 38.61 -57.32
N VAL A 254 -9.99 39.35 -58.42
CA VAL A 254 -8.93 40.37 -58.56
C VAL A 254 -9.44 41.48 -59.48
N ASP A 255 -9.34 42.74 -59.06
CA ASP A 255 -9.64 43.93 -59.87
C ASP A 255 -10.97 43.84 -60.67
N GLU A 256 -12.07 43.51 -59.96
CA GLU A 256 -13.42 43.29 -60.50
C GLU A 256 -13.58 42.12 -61.51
N LYS A 257 -12.53 41.30 -61.69
CA LYS A 257 -12.57 40.04 -62.46
C LYS A 257 -12.75 38.83 -61.54
N LEU A 258 -13.27 37.77 -62.13
CA LEU A 258 -13.37 36.45 -61.53
C LEU A 258 -12.50 35.46 -62.32
N TYR A 259 -11.62 34.73 -61.63
CA TYR A 259 -10.85 33.62 -62.18
C TYR A 259 -11.42 32.33 -61.58
N VAL A 260 -11.83 31.40 -62.45
CA VAL A 260 -12.64 30.23 -62.08
C VAL A 260 -11.97 28.95 -62.60
N ILE A 261 -11.62 28.00 -61.73
CA ILE A 261 -11.14 26.67 -62.13
C ILE A 261 -12.34 25.76 -62.38
N SER A 262 -12.53 25.25 -63.59
CA SER A 262 -13.62 24.34 -63.98
C SER A 262 -13.11 23.28 -64.95
N ASP A 263 -13.35 21.99 -64.69
CA ASP A 263 -12.93 20.86 -65.53
C ASP A 263 -11.46 20.94 -66.02
N ASN A 264 -10.53 21.28 -65.12
CA ASN A 264 -9.10 21.54 -65.44
C ASN A 264 -8.85 22.65 -66.47
N LYS A 265 -9.73 23.65 -66.54
CA LYS A 265 -9.57 24.91 -67.29
C LYS A 265 -9.64 26.07 -66.30
N VAL A 266 -8.92 27.16 -66.58
CA VAL A 266 -9.13 28.44 -65.88
C VAL A 266 -9.91 29.37 -66.80
N ILE A 267 -10.95 30.03 -66.27
CA ILE A 267 -11.84 30.90 -67.02
C ILE A 267 -11.84 32.28 -66.37
N GLU A 268 -11.42 33.30 -67.12
CA GLU A 268 -11.51 34.71 -66.73
C GLU A 268 -12.91 35.24 -67.10
N VAL A 269 -13.72 35.51 -66.08
CA VAL A 269 -15.03 36.14 -66.23
C VAL A 269 -14.90 37.63 -65.94
N HIS A 270 -15.48 38.45 -66.81
CA HIS A 270 -15.65 39.90 -66.69
C HIS A 270 -17.15 40.20 -66.51
N PRO A 271 -17.71 40.13 -65.29
CA PRO A 271 -19.16 40.06 -65.13
C PRO A 271 -19.88 41.37 -65.52
N LYS A 272 -19.26 42.54 -65.29
CA LYS A 272 -19.77 43.84 -65.80
C LYS A 272 -19.95 43.84 -67.33
N ASN A 273 -19.04 43.20 -68.05
CA ASN A 273 -19.06 43.07 -69.52
C ASN A 273 -19.74 41.78 -70.01
N LYS A 274 -20.26 40.94 -69.10
CA LYS A 274 -20.84 39.60 -69.34
C LYS A 274 -19.98 38.68 -70.23
N LYS A 275 -18.65 38.84 -70.19
CA LYS A 275 -17.72 38.09 -71.04
C LYS A 275 -16.95 37.06 -70.23
N ALA A 276 -17.06 35.78 -70.58
CA ALA A 276 -16.16 34.73 -70.13
C ALA A 276 -15.09 34.47 -71.20
N THR A 277 -13.83 34.32 -70.78
CA THR A 277 -12.69 34.00 -71.65
C THR A 277 -11.94 32.82 -71.03
N GLN A 278 -11.89 31.67 -71.71
CA GLN A 278 -11.03 30.58 -71.24
C GLN A 278 -9.56 31.00 -71.40
N LEU A 279 -8.81 30.96 -70.30
CA LEU A 279 -7.38 31.24 -70.30
C LEU A 279 -6.60 30.01 -70.79
N SER A 280 -5.48 30.26 -71.46
CA SER A 280 -4.60 29.16 -71.92
C SER A 280 -3.75 28.67 -70.76
N VAL A 281 -3.92 27.41 -70.38
CA VAL A 281 -3.08 26.70 -69.38
C VAL A 281 -2.37 25.54 -70.06
N SER A 282 -1.10 25.33 -69.73
CA SER A 282 -0.36 24.12 -70.10
C SER A 282 0.45 23.68 -68.88
N PRO A 283 0.13 22.56 -68.21
CA PRO A 283 -0.80 21.49 -68.62
C PRO A 283 -2.29 21.86 -68.52
N THR A 284 -3.14 21.08 -69.21
CA THR A 284 -4.61 21.19 -69.17
C THR A 284 -5.26 20.18 -68.21
N THR A 285 -4.51 19.68 -67.24
CA THR A 285 -4.89 18.61 -66.29
C THR A 285 -4.08 18.76 -65.01
N GLY A 286 -4.69 18.46 -63.86
CA GLY A 286 -4.03 18.58 -62.56
C GLY A 286 -3.96 20.02 -62.10
N ILE A 287 -5.06 20.77 -62.22
CA ILE A 287 -5.20 22.14 -61.73
C ILE A 287 -6.02 22.11 -60.44
N HIS A 288 -5.44 22.62 -59.34
CA HIS A 288 -6.02 22.46 -57.99
C HIS A 288 -6.62 23.75 -57.43
N ALA A 289 -5.86 24.85 -57.41
CA ALA A 289 -6.25 26.10 -56.76
C ALA A 289 -5.65 27.34 -57.45
N LEU A 290 -6.26 28.50 -57.23
CA LEU A 290 -5.79 29.83 -57.60
C LEU A 290 -5.23 30.56 -56.37
N GLY A 291 -4.43 31.60 -56.60
CA GLY A 291 -3.94 32.46 -55.51
C GLY A 291 -3.36 33.79 -56.00
N LEU A 292 -2.93 34.62 -55.06
CA LEU A 292 -2.22 35.89 -55.31
C LEU A 292 -0.85 35.89 -54.64
N ASN A 293 0.00 36.84 -55.04
CA ASN A 293 1.20 37.26 -54.31
C ASN A 293 1.18 38.77 -54.01
N LEU A 294 2.29 39.29 -53.45
CA LEU A 294 2.51 40.71 -53.16
C LEU A 294 2.16 41.68 -54.30
N ASN A 295 2.30 41.25 -55.55
CA ASN A 295 2.15 42.11 -56.74
C ASN A 295 0.73 42.05 -57.34
N ASN A 296 -0.21 41.37 -56.69
CA ASN A 296 -1.49 40.92 -57.27
C ASN A 296 -1.34 40.06 -58.55
N GLU A 297 -0.18 39.39 -58.75
CA GLU A 297 -0.05 38.39 -59.83
C GLU A 297 -0.94 37.18 -59.53
N VAL A 298 -1.78 36.79 -60.49
CA VAL A 298 -2.58 35.56 -60.38
C VAL A 298 -1.67 34.34 -60.51
N LEU A 299 -1.65 33.54 -59.44
CA LEU A 299 -0.93 32.27 -59.34
C LEU A 299 -1.88 31.08 -59.49
N LEU A 300 -1.34 29.94 -59.93
CA LEU A 300 -2.09 28.71 -60.15
C LEU A 300 -1.32 27.48 -59.64
N ALA A 301 -1.97 26.67 -58.81
CA ALA A 301 -1.46 25.43 -58.24
C ALA A 301 -1.72 24.26 -59.20
N THR A 302 -0.69 23.45 -59.47
CA THR A 302 -0.82 22.26 -60.33
C THR A 302 -0.01 21.07 -59.83
N ASP A 303 -0.30 19.89 -60.38
CA ASP A 303 0.54 18.68 -60.28
C ASP A 303 2.01 18.90 -60.65
N ASN A 304 2.27 19.88 -61.53
CA ASN A 304 3.57 20.14 -62.14
C ASN A 304 4.26 21.40 -61.57
N GLY A 305 3.76 21.92 -60.44
CA GLY A 305 4.31 23.09 -59.75
C GLY A 305 3.52 24.37 -59.95
N LEU A 306 4.16 25.50 -59.64
CA LEU A 306 3.55 26.83 -59.64
C LEU A 306 3.53 27.49 -61.03
N TYR A 307 2.39 28.06 -61.40
CA TYR A 307 2.22 28.87 -62.61
C TYR A 307 1.79 30.29 -62.26
N HIS A 308 2.06 31.24 -63.14
CA HIS A 308 1.62 32.64 -63.03
C HIS A 308 0.96 33.09 -64.34
N LEU A 309 0.02 34.03 -64.27
CA LEU A 309 -0.63 34.62 -65.43
C LEU A 309 0.27 35.66 -66.10
N ASP A 310 0.59 35.47 -67.38
CA ASP A 310 1.38 36.41 -68.17
C ASP A 310 0.53 37.56 -68.74
N ASN A 311 1.21 38.62 -69.20
CA ASN A 311 0.59 39.77 -69.87
C ASN A 311 -0.11 39.43 -71.22
N SER A 312 -0.11 38.16 -71.63
CA SER A 312 -0.83 37.65 -72.81
C SER A 312 -2.06 36.80 -72.42
N ASN A 313 -2.49 36.84 -71.16
CA ASN A 313 -3.59 36.04 -70.60
C ASN A 313 -3.35 34.51 -70.69
N ARG A 314 -2.11 34.05 -70.46
CA ARG A 314 -1.73 32.64 -70.43
C ARG A 314 -1.03 32.29 -69.13
N PHE A 315 -1.27 31.10 -68.59
CA PHE A 315 -0.52 30.60 -67.43
C PHE A 315 0.82 30.00 -67.86
N VAL A 316 1.91 30.61 -67.41
CA VAL A 316 3.30 30.20 -67.68
C VAL A 316 3.93 29.70 -66.38
N LYS A 317 4.68 28.59 -66.45
CA LYS A 317 5.33 28.02 -65.26
C LYS A 317 6.30 29.03 -64.66
N LYS A 318 6.23 29.24 -63.34
CA LYS A 318 7.15 30.12 -62.62
C LYS A 318 8.42 29.33 -62.33
N GLU A 319 9.53 29.66 -62.98
CA GLU A 319 10.83 29.00 -62.76
C GLU A 319 11.41 29.41 -61.41
N ILE A 320 11.05 28.66 -60.36
CA ILE A 320 11.58 28.83 -59.01
C ILE A 320 12.67 27.80 -58.77
N ALA A 321 13.83 28.24 -58.27
CA ALA A 321 14.95 27.41 -57.85
C ALA A 321 14.67 26.65 -56.52
N SER A 322 13.61 25.85 -56.51
CA SER A 322 13.09 25.12 -55.35
C SER A 322 12.54 23.77 -55.80
N GLU A 323 12.96 22.67 -55.14
CA GLU A 323 12.35 21.36 -55.41
C GLU A 323 10.87 21.33 -54.95
N PHE A 324 10.52 22.10 -53.91
CA PHE A 324 9.21 22.09 -53.28
C PHE A 324 8.09 22.56 -54.20
N LEU A 325 8.29 23.68 -54.93
CA LEU A 325 7.29 24.29 -55.81
C LEU A 325 7.33 23.77 -57.26
N ASN A 326 8.13 22.75 -57.53
CA ASN A 326 8.22 22.05 -58.83
C ASN A 326 7.47 20.70 -58.83
N ARG A 327 6.60 20.47 -57.85
CA ARG A 327 5.81 19.25 -57.61
C ARG A 327 4.34 19.59 -57.40
N GLU A 328 3.52 18.60 -57.09
CA GLU A 328 2.09 18.74 -56.82
C GLU A 328 1.80 19.71 -55.65
N ILE A 329 1.29 20.90 -56.01
CA ILE A 329 0.78 21.93 -55.09
C ILE A 329 -0.74 21.79 -55.04
N ILE A 330 -1.28 21.66 -53.83
CA ILE A 330 -2.72 21.48 -53.56
C ILE A 330 -3.42 22.84 -53.41
N ALA A 331 -2.84 23.75 -52.62
CA ALA A 331 -3.39 25.07 -52.32
C ALA A 331 -2.30 26.14 -52.27
N ILE A 332 -2.66 27.40 -52.54
CA ILE A 332 -1.76 28.58 -52.49
C ILE A 332 -2.49 29.70 -51.74
N GLY A 333 -1.74 30.48 -50.96
CA GLY A 333 -2.25 31.69 -50.32
C GLY A 333 -1.18 32.76 -50.17
N TYR A 334 -1.62 34.01 -50.13
CA TYR A 334 -0.77 35.15 -49.78
C TYR A 334 -0.68 35.29 -48.27
N ASN A 335 0.53 35.50 -47.75
CA ASN A 335 0.79 35.81 -46.34
C ASN A 335 1.72 37.02 -46.24
N LYS A 336 1.35 37.99 -45.41
CA LYS A 336 2.03 39.29 -45.25
C LYS A 336 3.47 39.17 -44.73
N SER A 337 3.80 38.07 -44.05
CA SER A 337 5.13 37.79 -43.50
C SER A 337 6.07 37.07 -44.48
N THR A 338 5.52 36.40 -45.50
CA THR A 338 6.28 35.47 -46.37
C THR A 338 6.07 35.64 -47.87
N SER A 339 5.19 36.52 -48.33
CA SER A 339 4.88 36.75 -49.77
C SER A 339 4.15 35.60 -50.48
N LEU A 340 4.45 34.35 -50.10
CA LEU A 340 3.85 33.13 -50.61
C LEU A 340 3.76 32.06 -49.50
N VAL A 341 2.63 31.37 -49.45
CA VAL A 341 2.45 30.10 -48.75
C VAL A 341 1.82 29.11 -49.74
N ALA A 342 2.30 27.87 -49.74
CA ALA A 342 1.77 26.81 -50.59
C ALA A 342 1.69 25.49 -49.83
N LEU A 343 0.64 24.71 -50.05
CA LEU A 343 0.50 23.35 -49.54
C LEU A 343 0.97 22.36 -50.59
N THR A 344 2.02 21.60 -50.29
CA THR A 344 2.56 20.55 -51.16
C THR A 344 2.24 19.17 -50.61
N LYS A 345 1.82 18.24 -51.46
CA LYS A 345 1.39 16.90 -51.04
C LYS A 345 2.50 16.06 -50.39
N ARG A 346 3.76 16.31 -50.77
CA ARG A 346 4.94 15.57 -50.29
C ARG A 346 5.61 16.21 -49.06
N TYR A 347 5.68 17.55 -49.02
CA TYR A 347 6.47 18.27 -48.02
C TYR A 347 5.63 19.09 -47.04
N GLY A 348 4.31 19.13 -47.22
CA GLY A 348 3.37 19.85 -46.36
C GLY A 348 3.35 21.33 -46.70
N LEU A 349 3.13 22.17 -45.69
CA LEU A 349 3.13 23.61 -45.84
C LEU A 349 4.56 24.11 -46.12
N VAL A 350 4.72 24.84 -47.22
CA VAL A 350 5.97 25.53 -47.57
C VAL A 350 5.71 27.02 -47.73
N PHE A 351 6.71 27.83 -47.43
CA PHE A 351 6.61 29.28 -47.43
C PHE A 351 7.86 29.89 -48.04
N GLU A 352 7.73 31.10 -48.58
CA GLU A 352 8.88 31.88 -49.06
C GLU A 352 9.42 32.78 -47.93
N LYS A 353 10.75 32.82 -47.76
CA LYS A 353 11.40 33.70 -46.79
C LYS A 353 12.77 34.09 -47.28
N ASP A 354 13.04 35.40 -47.30
CA ASP A 354 14.30 35.97 -47.75
C ASP A 354 14.70 35.49 -49.18
N GLY A 355 13.69 35.27 -50.05
CA GLY A 355 13.86 34.73 -51.40
C GLY A 355 14.10 33.21 -51.49
N THR A 356 14.00 32.48 -50.38
CA THR A 356 14.18 31.02 -50.29
C THR A 356 12.88 30.32 -49.92
N ILE A 357 12.59 29.16 -50.52
CA ILE A 357 11.43 28.35 -50.11
C ILE A 357 11.83 27.38 -49.00
N GLN A 358 11.08 27.37 -47.91
CA GLN A 358 11.34 26.55 -46.72
C GLN A 358 10.09 25.75 -46.32
N THR A 359 10.29 24.57 -45.74
CA THR A 359 9.21 23.69 -45.23
C THR A 359 8.90 24.01 -43.77
N LEU A 360 7.63 24.18 -43.40
CA LEU A 360 7.25 24.35 -42.00
C LEU A 360 7.00 22.98 -41.34
N LYS A 361 7.78 22.65 -40.31
CA LYS A 361 7.46 21.54 -39.39
C LYS A 361 6.48 22.04 -38.33
N ILE A 362 5.28 21.46 -38.32
CA ILE A 362 4.12 21.95 -37.53
C ILE A 362 3.97 21.13 -36.23
N ASP A 363 3.87 19.81 -36.35
CA ASP A 363 3.71 18.83 -35.27
C ASP A 363 4.41 17.54 -35.72
N ASP A 364 5.12 16.86 -34.82
CA ASP A 364 5.74 15.54 -35.09
C ASP A 364 4.73 14.47 -35.49
N LYS A 365 3.45 14.63 -35.10
CA LYS A 365 2.35 13.72 -35.41
C LYS A 365 1.60 14.08 -36.71
N LEU A 366 1.75 15.30 -37.25
CA LEU A 366 1.05 15.74 -38.46
C LEU A 366 1.87 15.42 -39.71
N LYS A 367 1.37 14.50 -40.54
CA LYS A 367 1.99 14.15 -41.83
C LYS A 367 1.47 15.07 -42.95
N PRO A 368 2.31 15.46 -43.94
CA PRO A 368 1.91 16.25 -45.10
C PRO A 368 0.60 15.82 -45.78
N ASN A 369 0.42 14.52 -45.97
CA ASN A 369 -0.75 13.94 -46.65
C ASN A 369 -2.04 13.91 -45.81
N GLN A 370 -2.02 14.46 -44.59
CA GLN A 370 -3.21 14.62 -43.75
C GLN A 370 -3.78 16.04 -43.81
N ILE A 371 -3.00 17.01 -44.29
CA ILE A 371 -3.45 18.38 -44.55
C ILE A 371 -4.18 18.37 -45.89
N LYS A 372 -5.44 18.84 -45.90
CA LYS A 372 -6.26 18.95 -47.11
C LYS A 372 -6.04 20.28 -47.81
N ASP A 373 -6.09 21.36 -47.02
CA ASP A 373 -6.18 22.73 -47.49
C ASP A 373 -5.86 23.68 -46.32
N PHE A 374 -5.75 24.99 -46.56
CA PHE A 374 -5.58 25.99 -45.51
C PHE A 374 -6.33 27.29 -45.80
N TYR A 375 -6.56 28.07 -44.75
CA TYR A 375 -7.14 29.41 -44.81
C TYR A 375 -6.18 30.39 -44.12
N ILE A 376 -6.14 31.65 -44.57
CA ILE A 376 -5.34 32.71 -43.95
C ILE A 376 -6.27 33.85 -43.55
N ASP A 377 -6.28 34.20 -42.26
CA ASP A 377 -7.22 35.18 -41.72
C ASP A 377 -6.76 36.64 -41.92
N LYS A 378 -7.66 37.59 -41.60
CA LYS A 378 -7.37 39.03 -41.69
C LYS A 378 -6.13 39.44 -40.86
N ASN A 379 -5.86 38.72 -39.76
CA ASN A 379 -4.75 38.91 -38.82
C ASN A 379 -3.45 38.20 -39.27
N ASN A 380 -3.48 37.48 -40.39
CA ASN A 380 -2.35 36.74 -40.99
C ASN A 380 -1.96 35.44 -40.26
N HIS A 381 -2.85 34.88 -39.42
CA HIS A 381 -2.71 33.51 -38.94
C HIS A 381 -3.06 32.52 -40.07
N ILE A 382 -2.45 31.32 -40.03
CA ILE A 382 -2.72 30.23 -40.97
C ILE A 382 -3.48 29.12 -40.25
N TRP A 383 -4.64 28.77 -40.80
CA TRP A 383 -5.56 27.77 -40.27
C TRP A 383 -5.56 26.53 -41.18
N LEU A 384 -4.97 25.42 -40.74
CA LEU A 384 -4.82 24.21 -41.55
C LEU A 384 -6.02 23.26 -41.36
N LYS A 385 -6.70 22.96 -42.48
CA LYS A 385 -7.81 22.01 -42.55
C LYS A 385 -7.21 20.61 -42.75
N THR A 386 -7.33 19.72 -41.76
CA THR A 386 -6.73 18.37 -41.79
C THR A 386 -7.75 17.29 -41.48
N ILE A 387 -7.39 16.02 -41.73
CA ILE A 387 -8.22 14.86 -41.32
C ILE A 387 -8.04 14.46 -39.84
N ILE A 388 -7.20 15.17 -39.07
CA ILE A 388 -6.88 14.88 -37.66
C ILE A 388 -7.02 16.11 -36.74
N GLY A 389 -7.87 17.06 -37.10
CA GLY A 389 -8.13 18.31 -36.38
C GLY A 389 -7.81 19.59 -37.17
N LEU A 390 -8.17 20.72 -36.59
CA LEU A 390 -7.81 22.06 -37.09
C LEU A 390 -6.51 22.50 -36.40
N TYR A 391 -5.54 23.04 -37.14
CA TYR A 391 -4.31 23.58 -36.56
C TYR A 391 -4.23 25.09 -36.81
N GLN A 392 -3.88 25.85 -35.77
CA GLN A 392 -3.62 27.29 -35.84
C GLN A 392 -2.11 27.55 -35.81
N ILE A 393 -1.65 28.40 -36.71
CA ILE A 393 -0.26 28.83 -36.86
C ILE A 393 -0.23 30.37 -36.87
N ASN A 394 0.65 30.98 -36.09
CA ASN A 394 0.68 32.44 -35.93
C ASN A 394 1.32 33.17 -37.13
N GLU A 395 1.33 34.50 -37.07
CA GLU A 395 1.89 35.39 -38.10
C GLU A 395 3.42 35.24 -38.29
N ARG A 396 4.08 34.51 -37.38
CA ARG A 396 5.52 34.18 -37.36
C ARG A 396 5.82 32.76 -37.82
N LEU A 397 4.81 32.04 -38.31
CA LEU A 397 4.88 30.62 -38.69
C LEU A 397 5.24 29.67 -37.55
N GLN A 398 4.78 29.96 -36.34
CA GLN A 398 4.89 29.05 -35.20
C GLN A 398 3.55 28.34 -34.99
N PHE A 399 3.57 27.03 -34.77
CA PHE A 399 2.39 26.28 -34.32
C PHE A 399 1.91 26.83 -32.97
N VAL A 400 0.62 27.16 -32.87
CA VAL A 400 -0.01 27.73 -31.68
C VAL A 400 -0.81 26.67 -30.94
N ARG A 401 -1.79 26.08 -31.62
CA ARG A 401 -2.78 25.19 -31.02
C ARG A 401 -3.35 24.24 -32.07
N LYS A 402 -3.80 23.07 -31.60
CA LYS A 402 -4.55 22.09 -32.36
C LYS A 402 -5.91 21.88 -31.68
N TYR A 403 -6.98 21.91 -32.46
CA TYR A 403 -8.34 21.62 -32.01
C TYR A 403 -8.77 20.25 -32.55
N THR A 404 -9.34 19.43 -31.68
CA THR A 404 -9.78 18.05 -31.97
C THR A 404 -11.11 17.75 -31.30
N THR A 405 -11.67 16.55 -31.51
CA THR A 405 -12.83 16.06 -30.75
C THR A 405 -12.62 16.09 -29.23
N LYS A 406 -11.36 15.98 -28.76
CA LYS A 406 -11.00 16.12 -27.33
C LYS A 406 -11.13 17.54 -26.78
N ASN A 407 -11.28 18.53 -27.66
CA ASN A 407 -11.37 19.96 -27.35
C ASN A 407 -12.74 20.53 -27.73
N GLY A 408 -13.76 19.67 -27.95
CA GLY A 408 -15.08 20.10 -28.41
C GLY A 408 -15.17 20.40 -29.91
N LEU A 409 -14.58 19.57 -30.78
CA LEU A 409 -14.98 19.54 -32.21
C LEU A 409 -15.95 18.38 -32.50
N LEU A 410 -16.93 18.63 -33.38
CA LEU A 410 -17.94 17.64 -33.80
C LEU A 410 -17.32 16.43 -34.53
N ALA A 411 -16.19 16.64 -35.22
CA ALA A 411 -15.34 15.58 -35.76
C ALA A 411 -13.91 16.11 -35.99
N ASN A 412 -12.95 15.19 -36.18
CA ASN A 412 -11.56 15.56 -36.49
C ASN A 412 -11.32 15.86 -37.98
N ASN A 413 -12.26 15.49 -38.87
CA ASN A 413 -12.17 15.74 -40.30
C ASN A 413 -12.69 17.14 -40.63
N ILE A 414 -11.78 18.09 -40.82
CA ILE A 414 -12.14 19.47 -41.16
C ILE A 414 -12.50 19.56 -42.65
N LEU A 415 -13.63 20.20 -42.94
CA LEU A 415 -14.10 20.50 -44.30
C LEU A 415 -13.89 21.97 -44.64
N ASP A 416 -14.18 22.88 -43.71
CA ASP A 416 -13.95 24.31 -43.88
C ASP A 416 -13.70 25.06 -42.56
N VAL A 417 -13.13 26.26 -42.66
CA VAL A 417 -12.96 27.20 -41.54
C VAL A 417 -13.04 28.64 -42.06
N GLU A 418 -13.70 29.52 -41.31
CA GLU A 418 -13.84 30.96 -41.59
C GLU A 418 -13.81 31.74 -40.26
N ILE A 419 -13.30 32.98 -40.26
CA ILE A 419 -13.07 33.76 -39.04
C ILE A 419 -13.96 35.01 -39.00
N LEU A 420 -14.86 35.09 -38.02
CA LEU A 420 -15.71 36.26 -37.76
C LEU A 420 -15.43 36.80 -36.35
N GLY A 421 -14.75 37.94 -36.30
CA GLY A 421 -14.32 38.57 -35.05
C GLY A 421 -13.34 37.68 -34.28
N GLU A 422 -13.68 37.38 -33.03
CA GLU A 422 -12.89 36.55 -32.11
C GLU A 422 -13.28 35.05 -32.19
N ARG A 423 -14.21 34.69 -33.09
CA ARG A 423 -14.69 33.31 -33.27
C ARG A 423 -14.22 32.68 -34.59
N ALA A 424 -13.78 31.44 -34.48
CA ALA A 424 -13.48 30.55 -35.59
C ALA A 424 -14.66 29.61 -35.82
N TYR A 425 -15.26 29.68 -37.01
CA TYR A 425 -16.38 28.85 -37.41
C TYR A 425 -15.83 27.67 -38.21
N VAL A 426 -16.06 26.45 -37.71
CA VAL A 426 -15.37 25.23 -38.17
C VAL A 426 -16.37 24.18 -38.62
N VAL A 427 -16.40 23.91 -39.93
CA VAL A 427 -17.23 22.85 -40.52
C VAL A 427 -16.47 21.54 -40.48
N THR A 428 -17.12 20.52 -39.92
CA THR A 428 -16.67 19.14 -39.92
C THR A 428 -17.70 18.27 -40.65
N GLU A 429 -17.40 16.98 -40.86
CA GLU A 429 -18.36 16.02 -41.42
C GLU A 429 -19.63 15.81 -40.57
N ASN A 430 -19.63 16.29 -39.32
CA ASN A 430 -20.72 16.18 -38.34
C ASN A 430 -21.40 17.55 -38.03
N GLY A 431 -21.10 18.63 -38.77
CA GLY A 431 -21.75 19.95 -38.61
C GLY A 431 -20.80 21.11 -38.25
N LEU A 432 -21.36 22.20 -37.70
CA LEU A 432 -20.66 23.48 -37.45
C LEU A 432 -20.38 23.73 -35.95
N ASN A 433 -19.14 24.10 -35.64
CA ASN A 433 -18.72 24.61 -34.33
C ASN A 433 -18.34 26.11 -34.41
N SER A 434 -18.57 26.86 -33.34
CA SER A 434 -18.07 28.23 -33.16
C SER A 434 -17.15 28.32 -31.94
N ILE A 435 -15.85 28.43 -32.20
CA ILE A 435 -14.78 28.40 -31.20
C ILE A 435 -14.35 29.84 -30.92
N ASP A 436 -14.35 30.30 -29.67
CA ASP A 436 -13.57 31.49 -29.31
C ASP A 436 -12.08 31.11 -29.36
N TYR A 437 -11.30 31.70 -30.27
CA TYR A 437 -9.88 31.37 -30.41
C TYR A 437 -8.94 32.31 -29.65
N ASN A 438 -9.45 33.42 -29.11
CA ASN A 438 -8.69 34.36 -28.29
C ASN A 438 -8.72 33.93 -26.82
N ASN A 439 -9.91 33.59 -26.30
CA ASN A 439 -10.13 33.12 -24.94
C ASN A 439 -10.15 31.57 -24.86
N PHE A 440 -9.50 30.86 -25.79
CA PHE A 440 -9.33 29.41 -25.72
C PHE A 440 -8.33 29.01 -24.64
N ASP A 441 -8.61 29.35 -23.39
CA ASP A 441 -7.89 28.82 -22.25
C ASP A 441 -8.12 27.31 -22.14
N ASN A 442 -7.05 26.64 -21.77
CA ASN A 442 -6.94 25.22 -21.41
C ASN A 442 -7.95 24.89 -20.30
N ASP A 443 -8.52 23.67 -20.24
CA ASP A 443 -9.57 23.39 -19.25
C ASP A 443 -9.05 23.63 -17.81
N THR A 444 -9.53 24.72 -17.23
CA THR A 444 -9.03 25.32 -15.98
C THR A 444 -9.39 24.51 -14.74
N ILE A 445 -10.22 23.48 -14.89
CA ILE A 445 -10.71 22.66 -13.78
C ILE A 445 -9.66 21.58 -13.45
N PRO A 446 -9.02 21.63 -12.27
CA PRO A 446 -8.03 20.64 -11.87
C PRO A 446 -8.70 19.29 -11.60
N LEU A 447 -8.07 18.21 -12.06
CA LEU A 447 -8.52 16.84 -11.83
C LEU A 447 -8.69 16.56 -10.33
N LYS A 448 -9.82 15.98 -9.93
CA LYS A 448 -9.94 15.38 -8.58
C LYS A 448 -9.15 14.07 -8.56
N ILE A 449 -8.25 13.92 -7.59
CA ILE A 449 -7.39 12.73 -7.45
C ILE A 449 -7.56 12.12 -6.06
N HIS A 450 -7.56 10.79 -6.03
CA HIS A 450 -7.62 9.98 -4.82
C HIS A 450 -6.94 8.64 -5.01
N ILE A 451 -6.73 7.97 -3.87
CA ILE A 451 -6.20 6.60 -3.79
C ILE A 451 -7.41 5.68 -3.58
N PRO A 452 -7.94 4.99 -4.62
CA PRO A 452 -9.12 4.14 -4.48
C PRO A 452 -8.82 2.89 -3.64
N TYR A 453 -7.58 2.39 -3.67
CA TYR A 453 -7.12 1.32 -2.78
C TYR A 453 -5.60 1.31 -2.64
N ILE A 454 -5.13 0.70 -1.56
CA ILE A 454 -3.79 0.11 -1.46
C ILE A 454 -3.90 -1.41 -1.41
N ARG A 455 -2.79 -2.11 -1.70
CA ARG A 455 -2.65 -3.55 -1.46
C ARG A 455 -1.42 -3.81 -0.59
N LEU A 456 -1.60 -4.55 0.50
CA LEU A 456 -0.58 -5.02 1.42
C LEU A 456 -0.46 -6.54 1.25
N ASP A 457 0.60 -6.99 0.58
CA ASP A 457 0.74 -8.36 0.06
C ASP A 457 -0.49 -8.82 -0.77
N ASN A 458 -1.40 -9.60 -0.16
CA ASN A 458 -2.66 -10.03 -0.78
C ASN A 458 -3.87 -9.17 -0.35
N ASP A 459 -3.80 -8.47 0.78
CA ASP A 459 -4.91 -7.75 1.39
C ASP A 459 -5.16 -6.44 0.62
N LYS A 460 -6.40 -6.20 0.19
CA LYS A 460 -6.81 -4.93 -0.45
C LYS A 460 -7.50 -4.06 0.60
N VAL A 461 -7.00 -2.85 0.82
CA VAL A 461 -7.64 -1.84 1.67
C VAL A 461 -8.16 -0.73 0.76
N GLU A 462 -9.48 -0.63 0.60
CA GLU A 462 -10.12 0.43 -0.18
C GLU A 462 -10.18 1.75 0.59
N PHE A 463 -10.16 2.87 -0.14
CA PHE A 463 -10.23 4.25 0.37
C PHE A 463 -9.48 4.46 1.70
N PRO A 464 -8.17 4.20 1.73
CA PRO A 464 -7.37 4.30 2.95
C PRO A 464 -7.51 5.68 3.59
N LYS A 465 -7.55 5.70 4.92
CA LYS A 465 -7.46 6.94 5.69
C LYS A 465 -6.19 7.70 5.29
N ARG A 466 -6.25 9.04 5.27
CA ARG A 466 -5.07 9.91 5.03
C ARG A 466 -3.88 9.64 5.96
N ASN A 467 -4.11 9.00 7.11
CA ASN A 467 -3.07 8.41 7.95
C ASN A 467 -3.30 6.90 8.03
N ILE A 468 -2.30 6.09 7.66
CA ILE A 468 -2.33 4.63 7.82
C ILE A 468 -1.09 4.14 8.58
N GLU A 469 -1.33 3.25 9.54
CA GLU A 469 -0.28 2.48 10.22
C GLU A 469 -0.11 1.14 9.49
N ILE A 470 1.11 0.77 9.15
CA ILE A 470 1.43 -0.46 8.42
C ILE A 470 2.26 -1.37 9.33
N ASP A 471 1.74 -2.59 9.57
CA ASP A 471 2.40 -3.58 10.41
C ASP A 471 3.60 -4.23 9.68
N PRO A 472 4.75 -4.43 10.35
CA PRO A 472 5.95 -5.03 9.76
C PRO A 472 5.83 -6.53 9.41
N GLN A 473 4.66 -7.16 9.58
CA GLN A 473 4.38 -8.49 9.01
C GLN A 473 4.30 -8.47 7.47
N TYR A 474 3.91 -7.33 6.88
CA TYR A 474 3.72 -7.20 5.44
C TYR A 474 5.04 -7.03 4.68
N SER A 475 5.12 -7.54 3.44
CA SER A 475 6.35 -7.53 2.63
C SER A 475 6.32 -6.48 1.50
N TYR A 476 5.17 -6.35 0.84
CA TYR A 476 4.97 -5.52 -0.36
C TYR A 476 3.80 -4.55 -0.16
N LEU A 477 3.98 -3.31 -0.63
CA LEU A 477 2.94 -2.30 -0.69
C LEU A 477 2.71 -1.90 -2.16
N THR A 478 1.47 -1.88 -2.60
CA THR A 478 1.07 -1.23 -3.87
C THR A 478 0.07 -0.13 -3.57
N ILE A 479 0.35 1.09 -4.02
CA ILE A 479 -0.56 2.24 -3.93
C ILE A 479 -1.18 2.45 -5.30
N SER A 480 -2.50 2.33 -5.41
CA SER A 480 -3.25 2.67 -6.64
C SER A 480 -3.72 4.12 -6.57
N PHE A 481 -3.81 4.81 -7.70
CA PHE A 481 -4.34 6.18 -7.78
C PHE A 481 -5.06 6.42 -9.10
N THR A 482 -6.15 7.17 -9.07
CA THR A 482 -6.87 7.61 -10.27
C THR A 482 -7.22 9.08 -10.13
N GLY A 483 -7.21 9.79 -11.26
CA GLY A 483 -7.83 11.10 -11.38
C GLY A 483 -9.14 10.96 -12.14
N ILE A 484 -10.20 11.53 -11.60
CA ILE A 484 -11.50 11.62 -12.29
C ILE A 484 -11.34 12.50 -13.53
N ASN A 485 -11.87 12.07 -14.68
CA ASN A 485 -11.95 12.86 -15.91
C ASN A 485 -13.12 12.35 -16.77
N TYR A 486 -14.15 13.19 -16.97
CA TYR A 486 -15.34 12.83 -17.76
C TYR A 486 -15.26 13.32 -19.20
N LYS A 487 -14.80 14.56 -19.42
CA LYS A 487 -14.50 15.08 -20.76
C LYS A 487 -13.24 14.40 -21.29
N ALA A 488 -13.35 13.21 -21.89
CA ALA A 488 -12.27 12.28 -22.30
C ALA A 488 -11.08 12.88 -23.11
N SER A 489 -10.31 13.76 -22.48
CA SER A 489 -9.40 14.74 -23.06
C SER A 489 -7.95 14.32 -22.86
N SER A 490 -7.63 13.17 -23.47
CA SER A 490 -6.29 12.55 -23.50
C SER A 490 -5.82 11.91 -22.20
N ASP A 491 -4.57 11.44 -22.25
CA ASP A 491 -3.92 10.62 -21.26
C ASP A 491 -3.59 11.47 -20.03
N ILE A 492 -4.18 11.16 -18.87
CA ILE A 492 -3.79 11.81 -17.61
C ILE A 492 -2.34 11.42 -17.28
N HIS A 493 -1.48 12.42 -17.10
CA HIS A 493 -0.08 12.23 -16.72
C HIS A 493 0.06 12.40 -15.21
N TYR A 494 0.53 11.36 -14.52
CA TYR A 494 0.64 11.31 -13.06
C TYR A 494 2.10 11.52 -12.61
N GLN A 495 2.29 12.30 -11.55
CA GLN A 495 3.56 12.43 -10.83
C GLN A 495 3.38 12.09 -9.35
N TYR A 496 4.33 11.36 -8.78
CA TYR A 496 4.35 11.03 -7.36
C TYR A 496 5.71 11.34 -6.73
N LYS A 497 5.75 11.45 -5.40
CA LYS A 497 6.98 11.48 -4.60
C LYS A 497 6.73 10.88 -3.22
N ILE A 498 7.80 10.48 -2.53
CA ILE A 498 7.71 9.82 -1.23
C ILE A 498 8.68 10.53 -0.29
N ASN A 499 8.15 11.50 0.46
CA ASN A 499 8.94 12.28 1.40
C ASN A 499 9.51 11.32 2.46
N GLY A 500 10.83 11.35 2.66
CA GLY A 500 11.56 10.36 3.47
C GLY A 500 12.24 9.23 2.67
N ILE A 501 12.04 9.16 1.36
CA ILE A 501 12.84 8.31 0.43
C ILE A 501 13.39 9.15 -0.72
N HIS A 502 12.53 9.87 -1.42
CA HIS A 502 12.88 10.81 -2.50
C HIS A 502 11.89 11.97 -2.51
N ASP A 503 12.41 13.19 -2.31
CA ASP A 503 11.62 14.43 -2.24
C ASP A 503 11.37 15.09 -3.61
N GLU A 504 11.93 14.54 -4.69
CA GLU A 504 11.70 14.98 -6.07
C GLU A 504 10.50 14.27 -6.72
N TRP A 505 9.82 14.93 -7.65
CA TRP A 505 8.68 14.37 -8.38
C TRP A 505 9.14 13.39 -9.47
N ILE A 506 8.50 12.21 -9.51
CA ILE A 506 8.78 11.12 -10.45
C ILE A 506 7.52 10.88 -11.31
N ASP A 507 7.69 10.81 -12.63
CA ASP A 507 6.61 10.47 -13.57
C ASP A 507 6.19 8.99 -13.39
N ALA A 508 4.91 8.75 -13.15
CA ALA A 508 4.35 7.41 -13.05
C ALA A 508 3.96 6.87 -14.43
N LYS A 509 4.41 5.65 -14.75
CA LYS A 509 4.11 4.95 -16.02
C LYS A 509 2.77 4.19 -16.01
N GLU A 510 2.20 3.97 -14.83
CA GLU A 510 0.96 3.23 -14.59
C GLU A 510 0.16 3.95 -13.49
N LYS A 511 -1.16 3.69 -13.38
CA LYS A 511 -2.07 4.21 -12.33
C LYS A 511 -1.76 3.66 -10.91
N LYS A 512 -0.51 3.26 -10.62
CA LYS A 512 -0.06 2.66 -9.35
C LYS A 512 1.45 2.80 -9.16
N VAL A 513 1.89 2.73 -7.90
CA VAL A 513 3.29 2.60 -7.49
C VAL A 513 3.45 1.37 -6.61
N GLN A 514 4.46 0.54 -6.87
CA GLN A 514 4.71 -0.70 -6.13
C GLN A 514 6.07 -0.67 -5.44
N PHE A 515 6.07 -0.94 -4.14
CA PHE A 515 7.26 -1.11 -3.31
C PHE A 515 7.64 -2.59 -3.30
N THR A 516 8.85 -2.90 -3.76
CA THR A 516 9.42 -4.27 -3.77
C THR A 516 9.90 -4.74 -2.39
N SER A 517 9.96 -3.82 -1.42
CA SER A 517 10.17 -4.07 0.01
C SER A 517 9.65 -2.87 0.79
N LEU A 518 9.07 -3.07 1.97
CA LEU A 518 8.64 -1.95 2.81
C LEU A 518 9.81 -1.08 3.29
N PRO A 519 9.62 0.26 3.41
CA PRO A 519 10.61 1.16 4.01
C PRO A 519 10.96 0.81 5.48
N PRO A 520 12.10 1.29 6.01
CA PRO A 520 12.41 1.24 7.44
C PRO A 520 11.31 1.88 8.31
N SER A 521 11.16 1.45 9.56
CA SER A 521 10.14 1.99 10.46
C SER A 521 10.29 3.50 10.70
N GLY A 522 9.18 4.22 10.58
CA GLY A 522 9.13 5.69 10.57
C GLY A 522 7.92 6.22 9.80
N ASP A 523 7.79 7.55 9.75
CA ASP A 523 6.71 8.26 9.06
C ASP A 523 7.15 8.74 7.67
N TYR A 524 6.35 8.45 6.66
CA TYR A 524 6.56 8.83 5.26
C TYR A 524 5.31 9.48 4.70
N VAL A 525 5.47 10.38 3.73
CA VAL A 525 4.32 10.99 3.03
C VAL A 525 4.42 10.68 1.54
N PHE A 526 3.48 9.86 1.06
CA PHE A 526 3.25 9.70 -0.37
C PHE A 526 2.39 10.86 -0.85
N GLU A 527 2.93 11.66 -1.77
CA GLU A 527 2.20 12.72 -2.46
C GLU A 527 2.02 12.34 -3.93
N VAL A 528 0.80 12.41 -4.45
CA VAL A 528 0.48 12.18 -5.88
C VAL A 528 -0.34 13.33 -6.45
N LYS A 529 0.01 13.77 -7.65
CA LYS A 529 -0.71 14.78 -8.45
C LYS A 529 -0.77 14.31 -9.90
N ALA A 530 -1.63 14.90 -10.70
CA ALA A 530 -1.67 14.66 -12.15
C ALA A 530 -2.10 15.90 -12.89
N HIS A 531 -1.96 15.91 -14.22
CA HIS A 531 -2.53 16.95 -15.06
C HIS A 531 -3.44 16.40 -16.15
N ASN A 532 -4.42 17.21 -16.56
CA ASN A 532 -5.27 16.96 -17.71
C ASN A 532 -4.49 17.11 -19.03
N GLY A 533 -5.12 16.82 -20.17
CA GLY A 533 -4.47 16.93 -21.49
C GLY A 533 -3.91 18.31 -21.82
N ASP A 534 -4.47 19.35 -21.22
CA ASP A 534 -4.08 20.74 -21.42
C ASP A 534 -3.05 21.23 -20.36
N GLY A 535 -2.51 20.33 -19.53
CA GLY A 535 -1.40 20.62 -18.60
C GLY A 535 -1.77 21.26 -17.26
N VAL A 536 -3.07 21.36 -16.94
CA VAL A 536 -3.52 21.89 -15.64
C VAL A 536 -3.37 20.82 -14.56
N TRP A 537 -2.51 21.09 -13.58
CA TRP A 537 -2.20 20.20 -12.46
C TRP A 537 -3.27 20.22 -11.37
N SER A 538 -3.51 19.05 -10.77
CA SER A 538 -4.25 18.90 -9.53
C SER A 538 -3.48 19.45 -8.32
N GLU A 539 -4.20 19.74 -7.24
CA GLU A 539 -3.62 19.73 -5.90
C GLU A 539 -3.08 18.32 -5.57
N PRO A 540 -1.96 18.18 -4.83
CA PRO A 540 -1.45 16.88 -4.43
C PRO A 540 -2.34 16.16 -3.40
N TYR A 541 -2.77 14.94 -3.72
CA TYR A 541 -3.33 14.03 -2.73
C TYR A 541 -2.20 13.51 -1.83
N ARG A 542 -2.42 13.54 -0.50
CA ARG A 542 -1.43 13.13 0.51
C ARG A 542 -1.90 11.91 1.30
N LEU A 543 -1.05 10.89 1.36
CA LEU A 543 -1.19 9.72 2.22
C LEU A 543 0.03 9.64 3.15
N ASN A 544 -0.23 9.84 4.45
CA ASN A 544 0.76 9.67 5.51
C ASN A 544 0.79 8.18 5.90
N MET A 545 1.98 7.59 5.91
CA MET A 545 2.21 6.16 6.16
C MET A 545 3.21 5.99 7.29
N THR A 546 2.78 5.38 8.39
CA THR A 546 3.62 5.09 9.57
C THR A 546 3.95 3.60 9.58
N PHE A 547 5.21 3.24 9.28
CA PHE A 547 5.66 1.84 9.31
C PHE A 547 6.09 1.47 10.73
N LEU A 548 5.38 0.52 11.35
CA LEU A 548 5.59 0.16 12.75
C LEU A 548 6.87 -0.68 12.94
N SER A 549 7.51 -0.52 14.10
CA SER A 549 8.68 -1.34 14.46
C SER A 549 8.26 -2.71 15.00
N PRO A 550 8.87 -3.83 14.56
CA PRO A 550 8.56 -5.16 15.09
C PRO A 550 8.72 -5.22 16.61
N PHE A 551 7.77 -5.83 17.31
CA PHE A 551 7.74 -5.84 18.78
C PHE A 551 9.06 -6.33 19.42
N TYR A 552 9.72 -7.30 18.80
CA TYR A 552 10.99 -7.87 19.28
C TYR A 552 12.20 -6.93 19.15
N LYS A 553 12.09 -5.83 18.37
CA LYS A 553 13.09 -4.77 18.29
C LYS A 553 12.84 -3.62 19.29
N THR A 554 11.73 -3.63 20.03
CA THR A 554 11.39 -2.55 20.96
C THR A 554 12.27 -2.59 22.21
N ALA A 555 12.56 -1.41 22.77
CA ALA A 555 13.42 -1.28 23.94
C ALA A 555 12.89 -2.05 25.16
N TRP A 556 11.57 -2.05 25.40
CA TRP A 556 10.98 -2.77 26.54
C TRP A 556 11.12 -4.29 26.40
N PHE A 557 11.03 -4.85 25.19
CA PHE A 557 11.21 -6.27 24.95
C PHE A 557 12.67 -6.69 25.18
N ILE A 558 13.62 -5.89 24.69
CA ILE A 558 15.07 -6.12 24.89
C ILE A 558 15.43 -6.01 26.38
N ILE A 559 14.87 -5.03 27.10
CA ILE A 559 15.02 -4.90 28.56
C ILE A 559 14.40 -6.10 29.29
N GLY A 560 13.21 -6.55 28.88
CA GLY A 560 12.55 -7.74 29.44
C GLY A 560 13.39 -9.02 29.27
N MET A 561 13.92 -9.25 28.06
CA MET A 561 14.76 -10.41 27.75
C MET A 561 16.12 -10.37 28.49
N THR A 562 16.73 -9.20 28.62
CA THR A 562 17.98 -9.05 29.39
C THR A 562 17.74 -9.24 30.89
N LEU A 563 16.68 -8.67 31.47
CA LEU A 563 16.28 -8.93 32.85
C LEU A 563 15.95 -10.40 33.12
N LEU A 564 15.26 -11.07 32.19
CA LEU A 564 14.98 -12.51 32.27
C LEU A 564 16.28 -13.34 32.28
N SER A 565 17.25 -13.01 31.43
CA SER A 565 18.55 -13.68 31.41
C SER A 565 19.32 -13.48 32.74
N ILE A 566 19.31 -12.27 33.30
CA ILE A 566 19.92 -11.95 34.60
C ILE A 566 19.23 -12.74 35.73
N LEU A 567 17.91 -12.85 35.71
CA LEU A 567 17.14 -13.61 36.70
C LEU A 567 17.44 -15.12 36.63
N ILE A 568 17.58 -15.67 35.43
CA ILE A 568 17.98 -17.07 35.22
C ILE A 568 19.40 -17.31 35.76
N VAL A 569 20.38 -16.46 35.43
CA VAL A 569 21.75 -16.56 35.97
C VAL A 569 21.75 -16.44 37.50
N TRP A 570 21.01 -15.48 38.06
CA TRP A 570 20.87 -15.33 39.51
C TRP A 570 20.26 -16.56 40.18
N PHE A 571 19.24 -17.18 39.57
CA PHE A 571 18.61 -18.40 40.09
C PHE A 571 19.59 -19.60 40.07
N ILE A 572 20.38 -19.75 39.01
CA ILE A 572 21.44 -20.76 38.91
C ILE A 572 22.49 -20.52 40.01
N VAL A 573 23.03 -19.31 40.15
CA VAL A 573 24.02 -18.98 41.20
C VAL A 573 23.44 -19.20 42.60
N ARG A 574 22.20 -18.79 42.86
CA ARG A 574 21.51 -18.94 44.15
C ARG A 574 21.26 -20.41 44.52
N THR A 575 20.93 -21.26 43.55
CA THR A 575 20.73 -22.70 43.79
C THR A 575 22.06 -23.44 44.02
N LEU A 576 23.11 -23.11 43.27
CA LEU A 576 24.47 -23.62 43.50
C LEU A 576 25.01 -23.21 44.88
N TYR A 577 24.82 -21.95 45.28
CA TYR A 577 25.21 -21.44 46.59
C TYR A 577 24.50 -22.20 47.73
N LYS A 578 23.17 -22.35 47.65
CA LYS A 578 22.39 -23.11 48.64
C LYS A 578 22.85 -24.58 48.76
N ARG A 579 23.20 -25.23 47.65
CA ARG A 579 23.77 -26.59 47.66
C ARG A 579 25.09 -26.63 48.43
N LYS A 580 26.03 -25.73 48.11
CA LYS A 580 27.36 -25.65 48.76
C LYS A 580 27.26 -25.49 50.29
N VAL A 581 26.40 -24.58 50.76
CA VAL A 581 26.19 -24.34 52.21
C VAL A 581 25.59 -25.57 52.91
N LYS A 582 24.61 -26.26 52.29
CA LYS A 582 24.02 -27.48 52.88
C LYS A 582 25.05 -28.59 53.07
N THR A 583 25.92 -28.80 52.09
CA THR A 583 27.01 -29.80 52.15
C THR A 583 28.04 -29.46 53.24
N GLN A 584 28.38 -28.18 53.40
CA GLN A 584 29.31 -27.74 54.45
C GLN A 584 28.75 -28.00 55.86
N LYS A 585 27.47 -27.70 56.11
CA LYS A 585 26.86 -27.94 57.43
C LYS A 585 26.85 -29.43 57.80
N LEU A 586 26.40 -30.30 56.88
CA LEU A 586 26.35 -31.74 57.11
C LEU A 586 27.71 -32.34 57.52
N ARG A 587 28.81 -31.82 56.95
CA ARG A 587 30.17 -32.25 57.29
C ARG A 587 30.62 -31.81 58.68
N ALA A 588 30.18 -30.64 59.16
CA ALA A 588 30.46 -30.18 60.51
C ALA A 588 29.68 -30.99 61.57
N ASP A 589 28.41 -31.28 61.30
CA ASP A 589 27.54 -32.06 62.19
C ASP A 589 28.09 -33.49 62.38
N LEU A 590 28.63 -34.14 61.33
CA LEU A 590 29.29 -35.45 61.41
C LEU A 590 30.52 -35.47 62.34
N LEU A 591 31.46 -34.54 62.14
CA LEU A 591 32.70 -34.47 62.94
C LEU A 591 32.40 -34.25 64.45
N GLN A 592 31.30 -33.55 64.77
CA GLN A 592 30.88 -33.37 66.15
C GLN A 592 30.33 -34.68 66.78
N LEU A 593 29.69 -35.54 66.00
CA LEU A 593 29.18 -36.83 66.47
C LEU A 593 30.31 -37.84 66.70
N GLU A 594 31.30 -37.90 65.80
CA GLU A 594 32.50 -38.73 65.94
C GLU A 594 33.28 -38.39 67.23
N GLY A 595 33.53 -37.09 67.48
CA GLY A 595 34.20 -36.65 68.70
C GLY A 595 33.48 -37.04 70.00
N LYS A 596 32.15 -36.95 70.03
CA LYS A 596 31.32 -37.39 71.18
C LYS A 596 31.36 -38.91 71.37
N ALA A 597 31.34 -39.68 70.28
CA ALA A 597 31.41 -41.14 70.32
C ALA A 597 32.76 -41.65 70.84
N LEU A 598 33.86 -40.96 70.55
CA LEU A 598 35.18 -41.26 71.11
C LEU A 598 35.26 -40.94 72.62
N GLN A 599 34.77 -39.77 73.05
CA GLN A 599 34.79 -39.37 74.47
C GLN A 599 34.03 -40.37 75.37
N SER A 600 32.94 -40.94 74.86
CA SER A 600 32.09 -41.91 75.56
C SER A 600 32.70 -43.31 75.76
N GLN A 601 33.91 -43.58 75.26
CA GLN A 601 34.58 -44.88 75.36
C GLN A 601 35.65 -44.97 76.48
N MET A 602 36.00 -43.84 77.11
CA MET A 602 36.82 -43.87 78.34
C MET A 602 35.94 -44.09 79.56
N ASN A 603 36.14 -45.19 80.29
CA ASN A 603 35.41 -45.48 81.53
C ASN A 603 35.89 -44.56 82.68
N PRO A 604 35.06 -43.63 83.20
CA PRO A 604 35.50 -42.71 84.25
C PRO A 604 35.73 -43.40 85.59
N HIS A 605 34.96 -44.45 85.90
CA HIS A 605 35.01 -45.15 87.19
C HIS A 605 36.35 -45.85 87.39
N PHE A 606 36.88 -46.51 86.35
CA PHE A 606 38.22 -47.10 86.39
C PHE A 606 39.31 -46.05 86.65
N VAL A 607 39.24 -44.89 85.99
CA VAL A 607 40.20 -43.79 86.17
C VAL A 607 40.18 -43.26 87.62
N PHE A 608 38.99 -43.05 88.21
CA PHE A 608 38.90 -42.65 89.62
C PHE A 608 39.42 -43.73 90.58
N ASN A 609 39.14 -45.01 90.32
CA ASN A 609 39.62 -46.10 91.18
C ASN A 609 41.15 -46.27 91.12
N ALA A 610 41.76 -46.07 89.95
CA ALA A 610 43.21 -46.06 89.82
C ALA A 610 43.86 -44.88 90.58
N LEU A 611 43.29 -43.68 90.49
CA LEU A 611 43.76 -42.50 91.25
C LEU A 611 43.65 -42.71 92.76
N ASN A 612 42.53 -43.29 93.24
CA ASN A 612 42.33 -43.62 94.65
C ASN A 612 43.34 -44.69 95.14
N SER A 613 43.72 -45.65 94.29
CA SER A 613 44.75 -46.65 94.61
C SER A 613 46.12 -46.00 94.82
N ILE A 614 46.50 -45.09 93.91
CA ILE A 614 47.76 -44.32 94.00
C ILE A 614 47.77 -43.46 95.26
N GLN A 615 46.67 -42.78 95.58
CA GLN A 615 46.53 -42.03 96.85
C GLN A 615 46.68 -42.95 98.08
N SER A 616 46.14 -44.17 98.03
CA SER A 616 46.27 -45.14 99.13
C SER A 616 47.72 -45.57 99.35
N PHE A 617 48.47 -45.93 98.30
CA PHE A 617 49.88 -46.30 98.43
C PHE A 617 50.76 -45.14 98.93
N ILE A 618 50.49 -43.91 98.47
CA ILE A 618 51.17 -42.71 98.97
C ILE A 618 50.84 -42.49 100.47
N ALA A 619 49.60 -42.68 100.89
CA ALA A 619 49.17 -42.51 102.28
C ALA A 619 49.72 -43.60 103.23
N THR A 620 49.97 -44.82 102.75
CA THR A 620 50.63 -45.88 103.54
C THR A 620 52.16 -45.82 103.51
N GLY A 621 52.75 -44.92 102.72
CA GLY A 621 54.20 -44.77 102.56
C GLY A 621 54.85 -45.73 101.55
N ASP A 622 54.05 -46.53 100.85
CA ASP A 622 54.52 -47.47 99.82
C ASP A 622 54.79 -46.76 98.48
N THR A 623 55.84 -45.95 98.50
CA THR A 623 56.31 -45.18 97.33
C THR A 623 56.61 -46.08 96.14
N PHE A 624 57.25 -47.23 96.36
CA PHE A 624 57.66 -48.16 95.31
C PHE A 624 56.47 -48.75 94.54
N ASN A 625 55.44 -49.28 95.23
CA ASN A 625 54.24 -49.74 94.53
C ASN A 625 53.45 -48.57 93.93
N SER A 626 53.47 -47.37 94.53
CA SER A 626 52.81 -46.20 93.95
C SER A 626 53.40 -45.80 92.58
N GLU A 627 54.73 -45.84 92.42
CA GLU A 627 55.41 -45.52 91.16
C GLU A 627 55.16 -46.59 90.08
N ILE A 628 55.23 -47.87 90.45
CA ILE A 628 54.93 -48.99 89.53
C ILE A 628 53.47 -48.94 89.08
N TYR A 629 52.53 -48.68 89.99
CA TYR A 629 51.10 -48.57 89.67
C TYR A 629 50.84 -47.38 88.74
N LEU A 630 51.43 -46.21 89.00
CA LEU A 630 51.32 -45.03 88.14
C LEU A 630 51.92 -45.27 86.74
N ALA A 631 53.06 -45.95 86.64
CA ALA A 631 53.69 -46.31 85.37
C ALA A 631 52.80 -47.26 84.55
N LYS A 632 52.37 -48.39 85.14
CA LYS A 632 51.48 -49.36 84.49
C LYS A 632 50.14 -48.75 84.09
N PHE A 633 49.55 -47.89 84.93
CA PHE A 633 48.30 -47.19 84.61
C PHE A 633 48.47 -46.21 83.44
N SER A 634 49.57 -45.46 83.41
CA SER A 634 49.89 -44.52 82.32
C SER A 634 50.17 -45.23 80.99
N GLU A 635 50.80 -46.40 81.03
CA GLU A 635 51.03 -47.25 79.86
C GLU A 635 49.72 -47.89 79.37
N LEU A 636 48.90 -48.42 80.28
CA LEU A 636 47.58 -48.98 79.97
C LEU A 636 46.70 -47.92 79.26
N LEU A 637 46.53 -46.73 79.84
CA LEU A 637 45.76 -45.64 79.22
C LEU A 637 46.26 -45.32 77.81
N ARG A 638 47.59 -45.34 77.57
CA ARG A 638 48.18 -45.07 76.25
C ARG A 638 47.89 -46.18 75.25
N LYS A 639 48.04 -47.46 75.63
CA LYS A 639 47.70 -48.60 74.77
C LYS A 639 46.21 -48.60 74.44
N THR A 640 45.35 -48.45 75.46
CA THR A 640 43.89 -48.37 75.32
C THR A 640 43.46 -47.23 74.37
N LEU A 641 44.01 -46.02 74.49
CA LEU A 641 43.67 -44.87 73.63
C LEU A 641 44.23 -44.93 72.20
N ASN A 642 45.30 -45.68 71.98
CA ASN A 642 45.81 -45.94 70.64
C ASN A 642 44.97 -47.03 69.96
N ASN A 643 44.76 -48.16 70.66
CA ASN A 643 43.98 -49.30 70.17
C ASN A 643 42.54 -48.89 69.82
N SER A 644 41.91 -47.99 70.59
CA SER A 644 40.54 -47.51 70.32
C SER A 644 40.38 -46.59 69.10
N ARG A 645 41.45 -46.32 68.35
CA ARG A 645 41.41 -45.58 67.06
C ARG A 645 41.33 -46.50 65.85
N GLU A 646 41.74 -47.75 66.00
CA GLU A 646 41.70 -48.76 64.95
C GLU A 646 40.35 -49.49 64.95
N ASN A 647 39.88 -49.88 63.76
CA ASN A 647 38.63 -50.64 63.64
C ASN A 647 38.74 -52.05 64.24
N THR A 648 39.92 -52.65 64.15
CA THR A 648 40.27 -53.94 64.77
C THR A 648 41.73 -53.94 65.21
N ILE A 649 42.02 -54.67 66.28
CA ILE A 649 43.36 -54.94 66.80
C ILE A 649 43.63 -56.45 66.81
N GLU A 650 44.90 -56.83 66.88
CA GLU A 650 45.29 -58.23 67.11
C GLU A 650 44.83 -58.70 68.51
N LEU A 651 44.40 -59.95 68.61
CA LEU A 651 43.94 -60.55 69.86
C LEU A 651 45.04 -60.56 70.93
N SER A 652 46.30 -60.73 70.53
CA SER A 652 47.48 -60.59 71.40
C SER A 652 47.54 -59.22 72.09
N LYS A 653 47.19 -58.14 71.38
CA LYS A 653 47.16 -56.75 71.90
C LYS A 653 45.97 -56.48 72.83
N GLU A 654 44.81 -57.10 72.62
CA GLU A 654 43.74 -57.10 73.63
C GLU A 654 44.21 -57.87 74.87
N ILE A 655 44.75 -59.09 74.72
CA ILE A 655 45.25 -59.91 75.83
C ILE A 655 46.34 -59.18 76.65
N GLU A 656 47.26 -58.45 76.01
CA GLU A 656 48.24 -57.61 76.68
C GLU A 656 47.58 -56.52 77.55
N VAL A 657 46.61 -55.79 76.99
CA VAL A 657 45.83 -54.76 77.69
C VAL A 657 45.02 -55.37 78.85
N LEU A 658 44.44 -56.56 78.68
CA LEU A 658 43.73 -57.29 79.73
C LEU A 658 44.64 -57.75 80.86
N LYS A 659 45.86 -58.22 80.56
CA LYS A 659 46.88 -58.56 81.57
C LYS A 659 47.24 -57.33 82.40
N MET A 660 47.57 -56.22 81.75
CA MET A 660 47.89 -54.96 82.43
C MET A 660 46.74 -54.45 83.30
N TYR A 661 45.49 -54.59 82.84
CA TYR A 661 44.29 -54.25 83.61
C TYR A 661 44.13 -55.16 84.84
N LEU A 662 44.21 -56.48 84.67
CA LEU A 662 44.10 -57.47 85.76
C LEU A 662 45.24 -57.35 86.78
N GLU A 663 46.45 -56.99 86.36
CA GLU A 663 47.56 -56.70 87.26
C GLU A 663 47.31 -55.47 88.14
N LEU A 664 46.75 -54.38 87.59
CA LEU A 664 46.39 -53.20 88.37
C LEU A 664 45.24 -53.49 89.35
N GLU A 665 44.23 -54.25 88.91
CA GLU A 665 43.15 -54.69 89.79
C GLU A 665 43.68 -55.62 90.92
N LYS A 666 44.59 -56.55 90.62
CA LYS A 666 45.24 -57.42 91.62
C LYS A 666 46.12 -56.61 92.58
N MET A 667 46.85 -55.60 92.11
CA MET A 667 47.59 -54.66 92.97
C MET A 667 46.65 -53.86 93.90
N ARG A 668 45.42 -53.53 93.47
CA ARG A 668 44.44 -52.84 94.34
C ARG A 668 43.78 -53.77 95.37
N PHE A 669 43.47 -55.00 94.99
CA PHE A 669 42.77 -55.95 95.87
C PHE A 669 43.70 -56.84 96.73
N GLY A 670 44.99 -56.91 96.40
CA GLY A 670 45.94 -57.82 97.05
C GLY A 670 45.52 -59.28 96.91
N ASP A 671 45.74 -60.08 97.96
CA ASP A 671 45.41 -61.51 98.01
C ASP A 671 43.90 -61.80 97.88
N ARG A 672 43.02 -60.78 97.84
CA ARG A 672 41.58 -60.95 97.59
C ARG A 672 41.21 -61.14 96.12
N LEU A 673 42.12 -60.90 95.17
CA LEU A 673 41.91 -61.18 93.75
C LEU A 673 43.07 -62.00 93.20
N ASP A 674 42.77 -63.22 92.77
CA ASP A 674 43.64 -63.97 91.87
C ASP A 674 43.09 -63.96 90.43
N TYR A 675 43.96 -64.14 89.44
CA TYR A 675 43.53 -64.25 88.05
C TYR A 675 44.38 -65.23 87.26
N GLU A 676 43.77 -65.79 86.21
CA GLU A 676 44.46 -66.70 85.29
C GLU A 676 44.00 -66.40 83.86
N ILE A 677 44.94 -66.38 82.91
CA ILE A 677 44.62 -66.24 81.49
C ILE A 677 45.28 -67.41 80.76
N SER A 678 44.45 -68.35 80.31
CA SER A 678 44.84 -69.48 79.48
C SER A 678 44.43 -69.24 78.03
N VAL A 679 45.32 -69.60 77.12
CA VAL A 679 45.10 -69.56 75.67
C VAL A 679 45.60 -70.89 75.13
N ASP A 680 44.75 -71.61 74.40
CA ASP A 680 45.16 -72.88 73.78
C ASP A 680 46.20 -72.62 72.68
N ASN A 681 47.21 -73.50 72.58
CA ASN A 681 48.35 -73.33 71.65
C ASN A 681 47.94 -73.21 70.18
N ASP A 682 46.74 -73.69 69.82
CA ASP A 682 46.21 -73.68 68.46
C ASP A 682 45.58 -72.32 68.07
N VAL A 683 45.60 -71.32 68.96
CA VAL A 683 45.06 -69.97 68.72
C VAL A 683 46.18 -68.99 68.32
N GLU A 684 46.34 -68.72 67.03
CA GLU A 684 47.32 -67.74 66.52
C GLU A 684 46.92 -66.28 66.83
N THR A 685 47.16 -65.84 68.08
CA THR A 685 46.67 -64.55 68.61
C THR A 685 47.16 -63.30 67.87
N ASP A 686 48.23 -63.38 67.08
CA ASP A 686 48.75 -62.28 66.24
C ASP A 686 48.11 -62.23 64.84
N LEU A 687 47.41 -63.28 64.39
CA LEU A 687 46.62 -63.26 63.15
C LEU A 687 45.15 -62.91 63.41
N VAL A 688 44.61 -63.35 64.56
CA VAL A 688 43.22 -63.08 64.94
C VAL A 688 43.00 -61.60 65.19
N LYS A 689 42.05 -60.99 64.48
CA LYS A 689 41.69 -59.57 64.66
C LYS A 689 40.29 -59.40 65.24
N ILE A 690 40.20 -58.67 66.35
CA ILE A 690 38.95 -58.36 67.04
C ILE A 690 38.76 -56.85 67.18
N PRO A 691 37.53 -56.34 67.38
CA PRO A 691 37.34 -54.95 67.81
C PRO A 691 38.05 -54.69 69.15
N PRO A 692 38.66 -53.51 69.35
CA PRO A 692 39.26 -53.15 70.64
C PRO A 692 38.20 -53.04 71.75
N MET A 693 38.58 -53.39 72.98
CA MET A 693 37.72 -53.39 74.18
C MET A 693 36.51 -54.35 74.07
N LEU A 694 36.64 -55.47 73.35
CA LEU A 694 35.55 -56.43 73.21
C LEU A 694 35.40 -57.30 74.47
N ILE A 695 36.51 -57.70 75.07
CA ILE A 695 36.55 -58.66 76.19
C ILE A 695 36.56 -57.90 77.53
N GLN A 696 37.24 -56.75 77.58
CA GLN A 696 37.46 -55.98 78.82
C GLN A 696 36.19 -55.70 79.64
N PRO A 697 35.03 -55.30 79.07
CA PRO A 697 33.84 -55.01 79.86
C PRO A 697 33.25 -56.22 80.59
N PHE A 698 33.47 -57.44 80.09
CA PHE A 698 33.02 -58.65 80.77
C PHE A 698 33.91 -58.99 81.98
N ILE A 699 35.23 -58.76 81.87
CA ILE A 699 36.17 -58.93 82.98
C ILE A 699 35.95 -57.83 84.04
N GLU A 700 35.70 -56.58 83.63
CA GLU A 700 35.31 -55.52 84.56
C GLU A 700 34.01 -55.89 85.32
N ASN A 701 32.98 -56.38 84.62
CA ASN A 701 31.75 -56.83 85.28
C ASN A 701 32.02 -57.99 86.28
N ALA A 702 32.90 -58.95 85.94
CA ALA A 702 33.25 -60.07 86.82
C ALA A 702 33.95 -59.60 88.11
N ILE A 703 34.89 -58.65 88.00
CA ILE A 703 35.58 -58.08 89.17
C ILE A 703 34.62 -57.21 90.01
N LEU A 704 33.89 -56.28 89.39
CA LEU A 704 33.04 -55.32 90.10
C LEU A 704 31.79 -55.96 90.73
N HIS A 705 31.13 -56.88 90.04
CA HIS A 705 29.87 -57.49 90.48
C HIS A 705 30.00 -58.91 91.04
N GLY A 706 31.06 -59.66 90.66
CA GLY A 706 31.34 -61.00 91.16
C GLY A 706 32.25 -60.99 92.39
N ILE A 707 33.48 -60.48 92.25
CA ILE A 707 34.53 -60.59 93.27
C ILE A 707 34.46 -59.48 94.33
N SER A 708 34.29 -58.22 93.94
CA SER A 708 34.33 -57.08 94.87
C SER A 708 33.35 -57.18 96.06
N PRO A 709 32.11 -57.71 95.91
CA PRO A 709 31.20 -57.91 97.04
C PRO A 709 31.56 -59.08 97.97
N LYS A 710 32.44 -59.99 97.54
CA LYS A 710 32.72 -61.26 98.21
C LYS A 710 33.68 -61.09 99.40
N GLN A 711 33.21 -61.46 100.59
CA GLN A 711 34.03 -61.64 101.78
C GLN A 711 34.88 -62.91 101.59
N GLY A 712 36.20 -62.82 101.79
CA GLY A 712 37.15 -63.92 101.55
C GLY A 712 37.91 -63.88 100.20
N GLY A 713 37.54 -62.98 99.28
CA GLY A 713 38.23 -62.87 97.98
C GLY A 713 37.77 -63.90 96.93
N GLY A 714 38.44 -63.94 95.78
CA GLY A 714 38.08 -64.86 94.69
C GLY A 714 39.01 -64.80 93.48
N LYS A 715 38.68 -65.59 92.45
CA LYS A 715 39.47 -65.77 91.23
C LYS A 715 38.64 -65.51 89.97
N VAL A 716 39.26 -64.83 89.00
CA VAL A 716 38.73 -64.64 87.64
C VAL A 716 39.62 -65.36 86.64
N SER A 717 39.08 -66.30 85.87
CA SER A 717 39.81 -66.99 84.80
C SER A 717 39.25 -66.65 83.42
N LEU A 718 40.12 -66.25 82.50
CA LEU A 718 39.85 -66.12 81.07
C LEU A 718 40.49 -67.31 80.34
N THR A 719 39.69 -68.08 79.61
CA THR A 719 40.17 -69.14 78.70
C THR A 719 39.77 -68.80 77.28
N ILE A 720 40.75 -68.78 76.38
CA ILE A 720 40.56 -68.52 74.95
C ILE A 720 40.98 -69.77 74.18
N LYS A 721 40.06 -70.29 73.38
CA LYS A 721 40.26 -71.49 72.55
C LYS A 721 39.53 -71.38 71.23
N ASN A 722 39.94 -72.16 70.23
CA ASN A 722 39.13 -72.34 69.02
C ASN A 722 37.88 -73.16 69.38
N GLU A 723 36.73 -72.81 68.78
CA GLU A 723 35.52 -73.64 68.82
C GLU A 723 35.39 -74.41 67.50
N ASN A 724 35.58 -73.69 66.39
CA ASN A 724 35.64 -74.21 65.02
C ASN A 724 36.83 -73.57 64.29
N LEU A 725 37.08 -73.96 63.03
CA LEU A 725 38.08 -73.33 62.15
C LEU A 725 37.79 -71.83 61.85
N GLU A 726 36.59 -71.35 62.14
CA GLU A 726 36.13 -69.99 61.83
C GLU A 726 35.70 -69.19 63.09
N SER A 727 35.81 -69.77 64.29
CA SER A 727 35.28 -69.16 65.53
C SER A 727 36.13 -69.46 66.78
N ILE A 728 36.26 -68.45 67.64
CA ILE A 728 37.05 -68.50 68.88
C ILE A 728 36.12 -68.26 70.07
N GLN A 729 36.13 -69.20 71.02
CA GLN A 729 35.33 -69.15 72.23
C GLN A 729 36.15 -68.54 73.38
N CYS A 730 35.78 -67.32 73.79
CA CYS A 730 36.32 -66.66 74.97
C CYS A 730 35.42 -66.96 76.18
N ILE A 731 35.88 -67.83 77.09
CA ILE A 731 35.18 -68.17 78.33
C ILE A 731 35.75 -67.31 79.46
N ILE A 732 34.87 -66.59 80.17
CA ILE A 732 35.20 -65.91 81.43
C ILE A 732 34.42 -66.59 82.54
N LEU A 733 35.13 -67.00 83.60
CA LEU A 733 34.55 -67.55 84.83
C LEU A 733 35.00 -66.73 86.03
N ASP A 734 34.07 -66.45 86.93
CA ASP A 734 34.31 -65.91 88.27
C ASP A 734 33.75 -66.85 89.33
N ASP A 735 34.41 -66.95 90.48
CA ASP A 735 33.91 -67.67 91.66
C ASP A 735 33.14 -66.73 92.63
N GLY A 736 32.59 -65.64 92.11
CA GLY A 736 31.97 -64.55 92.86
C GLY A 736 30.61 -64.87 93.47
N VAL A 737 29.90 -63.83 93.92
CA VAL A 737 28.57 -63.95 94.57
C VAL A 737 27.46 -64.45 93.63
N GLY A 738 27.73 -64.55 92.32
CA GLY A 738 26.84 -65.14 91.33
C GLY A 738 25.76 -64.20 90.77
N ARG A 739 25.28 -64.55 89.58
CA ARG A 739 24.39 -63.70 88.74
C ARG A 739 22.98 -63.47 89.31
N SER A 740 22.59 -64.19 90.37
CA SER A 740 21.30 -64.01 91.05
C SER A 740 21.37 -62.92 92.12
N GLU A 741 22.37 -62.97 93.01
CA GLU A 741 22.62 -61.96 94.05
C GLU A 741 22.92 -60.58 93.44
N ALA A 742 23.82 -60.55 92.45
CA ALA A 742 24.20 -59.32 91.76
C ALA A 742 23.04 -58.57 91.09
N LYS A 743 21.90 -59.24 90.87
CA LYS A 743 20.75 -58.70 90.14
C LYS A 743 19.94 -57.66 90.92
N ASN A 744 20.07 -57.61 92.25
CA ASN A 744 19.36 -56.67 93.11
C ASN A 744 19.76 -55.19 92.89
N ASN A 745 20.88 -54.90 92.21
CA ASN A 745 21.34 -53.53 91.91
C ASN A 745 21.00 -53.02 90.49
N GLY A 746 20.17 -53.74 89.72
CA GLY A 746 19.37 -53.20 88.59
C GLY A 746 20.08 -52.69 87.32
N HIS A 747 21.36 -52.32 87.38
CA HIS A 747 22.08 -51.69 86.26
C HIS A 747 22.79 -52.71 85.36
N VAL A 748 22.25 -52.90 84.14
CA VAL A 748 23.04 -53.45 83.03
C VAL A 748 23.97 -52.35 82.51
N SER A 749 25.28 -52.53 82.63
CA SER A 749 26.27 -51.52 82.24
C SER A 749 26.18 -51.14 80.76
N LEU A 750 26.36 -49.85 80.45
CA LEU A 750 26.21 -49.33 79.08
C LEU A 750 27.23 -49.97 78.13
N GLY A 751 28.44 -50.24 78.61
CA GLY A 751 29.49 -50.96 77.88
C GLY A 751 29.03 -52.33 77.39
N THR A 752 28.39 -53.13 78.25
CA THR A 752 27.88 -54.46 77.88
C THR A 752 26.84 -54.38 76.75
N LYS A 753 25.94 -53.38 76.78
CA LYS A 753 24.96 -53.16 75.69
C LYS A 753 25.62 -52.71 74.38
N ILE A 754 26.70 -51.92 74.45
CA ILE A 754 27.48 -51.50 73.28
C ILE A 754 28.22 -52.70 72.68
N VAL A 755 28.85 -53.55 73.51
CA VAL A 755 29.55 -54.77 73.07
C VAL A 755 28.58 -55.79 72.48
N GLN A 756 27.44 -56.07 73.13
CA GLN A 756 26.40 -56.93 72.56
C GLN A 756 25.93 -56.44 71.18
N LYS A 757 25.78 -55.13 71.00
CA LYS A 757 25.42 -54.55 69.70
C LYS A 757 26.56 -54.62 68.67
N ARG A 758 27.83 -54.59 69.08
CA ARG A 758 28.98 -54.83 68.21
C ARG A 758 29.03 -56.29 67.76
N LEU A 759 28.87 -57.25 68.68
CA LEU A 759 28.82 -58.69 68.37
C LEU A 759 27.70 -59.01 67.37
N SER A 760 26.48 -58.51 67.60
CA SER A 760 25.34 -58.74 66.70
C SER A 760 25.47 -58.10 65.31
N ILE A 761 26.45 -57.20 65.11
CA ILE A 761 26.80 -56.62 63.80
C ILE A 761 27.89 -57.45 63.10
N LEU A 762 28.70 -58.19 63.86
CA LEU A 762 29.80 -59.03 63.39
C LEU A 762 29.40 -60.50 63.21
N GLY A 763 28.21 -60.91 63.65
CA GLY A 763 27.67 -62.26 63.49
C GLY A 763 27.89 -63.20 64.67
N GLY A 764 28.21 -62.66 65.86
CA GLY A 764 28.32 -63.40 67.13
C GLY A 764 27.43 -62.85 68.25
#